data_AF-A0A928VAZ1-F1
#
_entry.id   AF-A0A928VAZ1-F1
#
_cell.length_a   1.000
_cell.length_b   1.000
_cell.length_c   1.000
_cell.angle_alpha   90.00
_cell.angle_beta   90.00
_cell.angle_gamma   90.00
#
_symmetry.space_group_name_H-M   'P 1'
#
loop_
_entity.id
_entity.type
_entity.pdbx_description
1 polymer ?
#
loop_
_entity_poly.entity_id
_entity_poly.type
_entity_poly.pdbx_seq_one_letter_code
_entity_poly.pdbx_strand_id
1 'polypeptide(L)'
;MKDHSMQIEARSTIQTTPTDRGMQFCQNFTIANTATDAKRSAVYFWLEVTEPSFFSLIEWHSFSPASPTHLEPGETRNITLNFDVPSHAAPGIYHYTIAYKSEQNIEKTIRCPLQIEVPLIQRNRIKKTLNFYLDPVTTSDAPYLLKPGQSVTFTLNIENRSSLSDLIYLNCSELPEEWFTIDYRNQDAEPLGIVQPVKGLRLEAQESGEIQFTFHPPIGTLAGNYFPTLQLISMNSPDLLTLDVIYVQVLPDIRLETELIPKVRSIPREFPTFTLKVKNRGNVERKLRIDTRDSEHRFQLVSDHDGMTISPNQETSIVLRAIPRNRWQRPWWGKPLRSTVSFHLIPTDSISDPPYPPQAKLIWLPQPKWVLAALMLLGAGTVFTLLSLLYRFNRQPITTADIVEFSPTKRTYLEGASNAVRLNWTVQNPETLDRLVIAQLNEGAEIQTKAYDFSTSIPKELQAKTDQDNGCRRVDSNQPIQSAPVFWELPLPDLPWFSTLQQPAKYTKVQCQGIPFVSSQAGAFKYKLKLFDKTNAHVPIVEETTETVTVKSTGSSQSPEQAAVFIPRSSEQGRKPEIISFTLNGQDATSQLTHTFTVGSNEAANVVVSWAVQGEEGLQVELLPFTGSVKSQGSITYPIAPGNVKTLTLTARNRAGEQVTQSVDIQVVVADRSLPTRSPISRPVPQPTPGTPSPEVAPEPPEPTDSPTPEPTETPTPEPLPTETPSPQP
;
A
#
# COMPACT_ATOMS: atom_id res chain seq x y z
N MET A 1 -30.85 -3.32 -2.86
CA MET A 1 -31.49 -2.61 -3.99
C MET A 1 -31.48 -3.56 -5.18
N LYS A 2 -32.65 -4.04 -5.61
CA LYS A 2 -32.74 -4.81 -6.86
C LYS A 2 -32.52 -3.82 -8.00
N ASP A 3 -31.45 -4.02 -8.75
CA ASP A 3 -31.11 -3.21 -9.92
C ASP A 3 -32.21 -3.39 -10.98
N HIS A 4 -33.14 -2.44 -11.06
CA HIS A 4 -34.22 -2.40 -12.05
C HIS A 4 -33.65 -1.96 -13.41
N SER A 5 -32.66 -2.71 -13.89
CA SER A 5 -32.05 -2.49 -15.18
C SER A 5 -32.95 -3.07 -16.28
N MET A 6 -33.33 -2.21 -17.21
CA MET A 6 -33.99 -2.56 -18.46
C MET A 6 -33.17 -3.66 -19.16
N GLN A 7 -33.72 -4.88 -19.26
CA GLN A 7 -33.09 -5.96 -20.00
C GLN A 7 -33.59 -5.89 -21.44
N ILE A 8 -32.69 -5.51 -22.35
CA ILE A 8 -32.94 -5.48 -23.78
C ILE A 8 -32.20 -6.69 -24.37
N GLU A 9 -32.95 -7.67 -24.84
CA GLU A 9 -32.42 -8.87 -25.51
C GLU A 9 -32.49 -8.64 -27.02
N ALA A 10 -31.33 -8.41 -27.66
CA ALA A 10 -31.24 -8.28 -29.11
C ALA A 10 -30.96 -9.65 -29.73
N ARG A 11 -31.86 -10.14 -30.60
CA ARG A 11 -31.60 -11.28 -31.48
C ARG A 11 -31.43 -10.75 -32.90
N SER A 12 -30.25 -10.92 -33.45
CA SER A 12 -29.91 -10.47 -34.79
C SER A 12 -30.21 -11.56 -35.82
N THR A 13 -30.99 -11.24 -36.84
CA THR A 13 -31.08 -12.03 -38.07
C THR A 13 -30.75 -11.12 -39.24
N ILE A 14 -29.70 -11.45 -39.99
CA ILE A 14 -29.29 -10.72 -41.19
C ILE A 14 -30.04 -11.31 -42.37
N GLN A 15 -30.71 -10.45 -43.14
CA GLN A 15 -31.28 -10.81 -44.44
C GLN A 15 -30.62 -9.95 -45.51
N THR A 16 -30.11 -10.60 -46.55
CA THR A 16 -29.40 -9.94 -47.66
C THR A 16 -30.26 -10.04 -48.92
N THR A 17 -30.57 -8.89 -49.52
CA THR A 17 -31.35 -8.83 -50.76
C THR A 17 -30.57 -8.04 -51.83
N PRO A 18 -30.22 -8.63 -52.98
CA PRO A 18 -29.61 -7.89 -54.08
C PRO A 18 -30.64 -6.98 -54.75
N THR A 19 -30.26 -5.75 -55.09
CA THR A 19 -31.11 -4.76 -55.77
C THR A 19 -30.43 -4.21 -57.03
N ASP A 20 -31.19 -3.56 -57.92
CA ASP A 20 -30.65 -2.97 -59.16
C ASP A 20 -29.65 -1.80 -58.92
N ARG A 21 -29.55 -1.31 -57.67
CA ARG A 21 -28.68 -0.17 -57.27
C ARG A 21 -27.53 -0.57 -56.33
N GLY A 22 -27.42 -1.84 -55.95
CA GLY A 22 -26.42 -2.30 -54.98
C GLY A 22 -26.94 -3.48 -54.15
N MET A 23 -26.59 -3.53 -52.87
CA MET A 23 -27.06 -4.56 -51.94
C MET A 23 -27.80 -3.94 -50.77
N GLN A 24 -28.90 -4.56 -50.38
CA GLN A 24 -29.65 -4.17 -49.19
C GLN A 24 -29.43 -5.21 -48.09
N PHE A 25 -28.92 -4.76 -46.96
CA PHE A 25 -28.78 -5.59 -45.76
C PHE A 25 -29.80 -5.15 -44.72
N CYS A 26 -30.56 -6.10 -44.19
CA CYS A 26 -31.55 -5.84 -43.16
C CYS A 26 -31.17 -6.58 -41.88
N GLN A 27 -31.02 -5.83 -40.79
CA GLN A 27 -30.69 -6.33 -39.46
C GLN A 27 -31.84 -6.02 -38.50
N ASN A 28 -32.53 -7.05 -38.04
CA ASN A 28 -33.58 -6.89 -37.02
C ASN A 28 -33.00 -7.00 -35.61
N PHE A 29 -33.47 -6.17 -34.68
CA PHE A 29 -33.24 -6.29 -33.24
C PHE A 29 -34.50 -5.88 -32.47
N THR A 30 -34.69 -6.45 -31.29
CA THR A 30 -35.89 -6.25 -30.48
C THR A 30 -35.54 -5.46 -29.22
N ILE A 31 -36.33 -4.44 -28.90
CA ILE A 31 -36.20 -3.67 -27.67
C ILE A 31 -37.48 -3.80 -26.86
N ALA A 32 -37.35 -4.12 -25.58
CA ALA A 32 -38.47 -4.25 -24.65
C ALA A 32 -38.33 -3.28 -23.47
N ASN A 33 -39.43 -2.62 -23.11
CA ASN A 33 -39.51 -1.85 -21.87
C ASN A 33 -40.02 -2.76 -20.74
N THR A 34 -39.09 -3.36 -19.98
CA THR A 34 -39.41 -4.38 -18.96
C THR A 34 -39.77 -3.82 -17.59
N ALA A 35 -39.85 -2.49 -17.43
CA ALA A 35 -40.14 -1.87 -16.14
C ALA A 35 -41.65 -1.86 -15.83
N THR A 36 -42.03 -2.49 -14.71
CA THR A 36 -43.43 -2.65 -14.28
C THR A 36 -44.07 -1.36 -13.74
N ASP A 37 -43.26 -0.37 -13.32
CA ASP A 37 -43.72 0.90 -12.73
C ASP A 37 -43.39 2.13 -13.59
N ALA A 38 -42.90 1.95 -14.83
CA ALA A 38 -42.36 3.05 -15.65
C ALA A 38 -43.43 3.88 -16.37
N LYS A 39 -43.10 5.14 -16.65
CA LYS A 39 -43.81 5.98 -17.65
C LYS A 39 -43.29 5.64 -19.06
N ARG A 40 -44.05 5.98 -20.10
CA ARG A 40 -43.61 5.98 -21.51
C ARG A 40 -42.19 6.54 -21.63
N SER A 41 -41.27 5.80 -22.25
CA SER A 41 -39.86 6.19 -22.37
C SER A 41 -39.43 6.29 -23.83
N ALA A 42 -38.66 7.32 -24.17
CA ALA A 42 -37.99 7.43 -25.46
C ALA A 42 -36.66 6.65 -25.44
N VAL A 43 -36.46 5.78 -26.43
CA VAL A 43 -35.20 5.07 -26.65
C VAL A 43 -34.52 5.64 -27.89
N TYR A 44 -33.29 6.10 -27.71
CA TYR A 44 -32.42 6.60 -28.77
C TYR A 44 -31.47 5.50 -29.16
N PHE A 45 -31.32 5.26 -30.46
CA PHE A 45 -30.32 4.38 -31.03
C PHE A 45 -29.57 5.08 -32.17
N TRP A 46 -28.29 4.75 -32.32
CA TRP A 46 -27.41 5.26 -33.36
C TRP A 46 -26.34 4.22 -33.72
N LEU A 47 -25.68 4.45 -34.85
CA LEU A 47 -24.55 3.66 -35.31
C LEU A 47 -23.24 4.30 -34.84
N GLU A 48 -22.37 3.53 -34.18
CA GLU A 48 -20.99 3.91 -33.85
C GLU A 48 -20.03 3.16 -34.76
N VAL A 49 -19.14 3.91 -35.43
CA VAL A 49 -18.08 3.36 -36.27
C VAL A 49 -16.75 3.95 -35.79
N THR A 50 -15.79 3.09 -35.46
CA THR A 50 -14.51 3.51 -34.86
C THR A 50 -13.41 3.71 -35.90
N GLU A 51 -13.47 3.01 -37.04
CA GLU A 51 -12.47 3.08 -38.08
C GLU A 51 -12.88 4.03 -39.22
N PRO A 52 -12.00 4.96 -39.65
CA PRO A 52 -12.31 5.91 -40.71
C PRO A 52 -12.69 5.27 -42.06
N SER A 53 -12.15 4.08 -42.35
CA SER A 53 -12.46 3.27 -43.53
C SER A 53 -13.93 2.82 -43.60
N PHE A 54 -14.63 2.77 -42.47
CA PHE A 54 -16.00 2.27 -42.36
C PHE A 54 -17.03 3.39 -42.23
N PHE A 55 -16.63 4.67 -42.26
CA PHE A 55 -17.56 5.80 -42.10
C PHE A 55 -18.65 5.85 -43.17
N SER A 56 -18.43 5.23 -44.33
CA SER A 56 -19.45 5.10 -45.37
C SER A 56 -20.71 4.38 -44.88
N LEU A 57 -20.61 3.50 -43.87
CA LEU A 57 -21.78 2.87 -43.24
C LEU A 57 -22.74 3.89 -42.62
N ILE A 58 -22.24 5.04 -42.15
CA ILE A 58 -23.05 6.10 -41.55
C ILE A 58 -23.97 6.70 -42.62
N GLU A 59 -23.53 6.77 -43.88
CA GLU A 59 -24.32 7.30 -44.98
C GLU A 59 -25.30 6.28 -45.56
N TRP A 60 -25.00 4.99 -45.42
CA TRP A 60 -25.81 3.90 -46.00
C TRP A 60 -26.91 3.41 -45.08
N HIS A 61 -26.91 3.79 -43.80
CA HIS A 61 -27.83 3.22 -42.82
C HIS A 61 -29.14 4.00 -42.68
N SER A 62 -30.21 3.27 -42.41
CA SER A 62 -31.47 3.82 -41.94
C SER A 62 -32.11 2.89 -40.90
N PHE A 63 -32.77 3.48 -39.90
CA PHE A 63 -33.52 2.72 -38.91
C PHE A 63 -35.02 2.80 -39.20
N SER A 64 -35.72 1.68 -39.03
CA SER A 64 -37.17 1.57 -39.11
C SER A 64 -37.71 0.80 -37.90
N PRO A 65 -38.49 1.43 -37.00
CA PRO A 65 -38.83 2.86 -36.96
C PRO A 65 -37.60 3.75 -36.72
N ALA A 66 -37.72 5.04 -37.06
CA ALA A 66 -36.65 6.01 -36.87
C ALA A 66 -36.35 6.26 -35.37
N SER A 67 -35.12 6.68 -35.09
CA SER A 67 -34.69 7.12 -33.76
C SER A 67 -35.16 8.55 -33.49
N PRO A 68 -35.71 8.89 -32.29
CA PRO A 68 -36.00 8.00 -31.17
C PRO A 68 -37.35 7.28 -31.33
N THR A 69 -37.47 6.13 -30.66
CA THR A 69 -38.72 5.36 -30.60
C THR A 69 -39.29 5.34 -29.18
N HIS A 70 -40.59 5.58 -29.04
CA HIS A 70 -41.27 5.55 -27.75
C HIS A 70 -41.85 4.17 -27.44
N LEU A 71 -41.60 3.66 -26.24
CA LEU A 71 -42.13 2.39 -25.74
C LEU A 71 -43.00 2.60 -24.50
N GLU A 72 -44.19 2.02 -24.51
CA GLU A 72 -45.06 1.91 -23.34
C GLU A 72 -44.52 0.84 -22.35
N PRO A 73 -44.94 0.85 -21.07
CA PRO A 73 -44.51 -0.15 -20.09
C PRO A 73 -44.95 -1.56 -20.50
N GLY A 74 -44.01 -2.51 -20.50
CA GLY A 74 -44.24 -3.88 -20.96
C GLY A 74 -44.28 -4.03 -22.50
N GLU A 75 -44.12 -2.95 -23.26
CA GLU A 75 -44.13 -3.00 -24.72
C GLU A 75 -42.77 -3.49 -25.26
N THR A 76 -42.86 -4.37 -26.25
CA THR A 76 -41.72 -4.86 -27.02
C THR A 76 -41.88 -4.42 -28.47
N ARG A 77 -40.82 -3.84 -29.06
CA ARG A 77 -40.82 -3.36 -30.44
C ARG A 77 -39.62 -3.88 -31.20
N ASN A 78 -39.86 -4.29 -32.44
CA ASN A 78 -38.82 -4.67 -33.38
C ASN A 78 -38.32 -3.42 -34.11
N ILE A 79 -37.01 -3.30 -34.21
CA ILE A 79 -36.32 -2.25 -34.94
C ILE A 79 -35.47 -2.92 -35.99
N THR A 80 -35.58 -2.42 -37.22
CA THR A 80 -34.81 -2.87 -38.36
C THR A 80 -33.80 -1.81 -38.73
N LEU A 81 -32.52 -2.18 -38.73
CA LEU A 81 -31.43 -1.41 -39.31
C LEU A 81 -31.22 -1.88 -40.75
N ASN A 82 -31.44 -0.99 -41.71
CA ASN A 82 -31.21 -1.24 -43.12
C ASN A 82 -29.91 -0.58 -43.55
N PHE A 83 -29.11 -1.26 -44.36
CA PHE A 83 -27.99 -0.67 -45.10
C PHE A 83 -28.27 -0.72 -46.59
N ASP A 84 -28.32 0.44 -47.23
CA ASP A 84 -28.40 0.60 -48.69
C ASP A 84 -26.98 0.79 -49.24
N VAL A 85 -26.28 -0.33 -49.43
CA VAL A 85 -24.87 -0.33 -49.84
C VAL A 85 -24.78 -0.04 -51.35
N PRO A 86 -24.11 1.05 -51.76
CA PRO A 86 -24.02 1.44 -53.16
C PRO A 86 -23.14 0.46 -53.95
N SER A 87 -23.40 0.33 -55.25
CA SER A 87 -22.67 -0.59 -56.13
C SER A 87 -21.16 -0.33 -56.28
N HIS A 88 -20.69 0.84 -55.85
CA HIS A 88 -19.27 1.24 -55.86
C HIS A 88 -18.62 1.17 -54.46
N ALA A 89 -19.31 0.60 -53.46
CA ALA A 89 -18.75 0.37 -52.14
C ALA A 89 -17.52 -0.55 -52.23
N ALA A 90 -16.47 -0.24 -51.45
CA ALA A 90 -15.29 -1.10 -51.39
C ALA A 90 -15.70 -2.47 -50.82
N PRO A 91 -15.25 -3.59 -51.42
CA PRO A 91 -15.48 -4.91 -50.85
C PRO A 91 -14.76 -5.04 -49.51
N GLY A 92 -15.31 -5.85 -48.61
CA GLY A 92 -14.66 -6.15 -47.32
C GLY A 92 -15.65 -6.34 -46.19
N ILE A 93 -15.09 -6.63 -45.00
CA ILE A 93 -15.85 -6.76 -43.76
C ILE A 93 -15.86 -5.41 -43.06
N TYR A 94 -17.05 -4.89 -42.82
CA TYR A 94 -17.28 -3.61 -42.17
C TYR A 94 -17.76 -3.85 -40.75
N HIS A 95 -16.96 -3.43 -39.78
CA HIS A 95 -17.31 -3.51 -38.36
C HIS A 95 -18.07 -2.27 -37.90
N TYR A 96 -19.13 -2.47 -37.12
CA TYR A 96 -19.93 -1.39 -36.55
C TYR A 96 -20.51 -1.77 -35.20
N THR A 97 -20.90 -0.77 -34.41
CA THR A 97 -21.58 -0.98 -33.13
C THR A 97 -22.92 -0.28 -33.14
N ILE A 98 -24.00 -1.00 -32.81
CA ILE A 98 -25.28 -0.36 -32.53
C ILE A 98 -25.26 0.07 -31.07
N ALA A 99 -25.39 1.36 -30.84
CA ALA A 99 -25.48 1.94 -29.50
C ALA A 99 -26.89 2.45 -29.24
N TYR A 100 -27.40 2.21 -28.04
CA TYR A 100 -28.71 2.74 -27.64
C TYR A 100 -28.76 3.13 -26.17
N LYS A 101 -29.59 4.13 -25.87
CA LYS A 101 -29.84 4.69 -24.54
C LYS A 101 -31.31 5.02 -24.36
N SER A 102 -31.80 4.89 -23.12
CA SER A 102 -33.15 5.27 -22.73
C SER A 102 -33.13 6.64 -22.06
N GLU A 103 -34.16 7.46 -22.27
CA GLU A 103 -34.33 8.76 -21.59
C GLU A 103 -34.32 8.61 -20.06
N GLN A 104 -34.84 7.48 -19.55
CA GLN A 104 -34.85 7.20 -18.10
C GLN A 104 -33.50 6.73 -17.55
N ASN A 105 -32.55 6.35 -18.42
CA ASN A 105 -31.23 5.87 -18.01
C ASN A 105 -30.15 6.48 -18.93
N ILE A 106 -29.92 7.78 -18.74
CA ILE A 106 -28.99 8.57 -19.56
C ILE A 106 -27.54 8.11 -19.38
N GLU A 107 -27.19 7.58 -18.19
CA GLU A 107 -25.81 7.19 -17.85
C GLU A 107 -25.39 5.84 -18.44
N LYS A 108 -26.35 4.97 -18.80
CA LYS A 108 -26.07 3.62 -19.30
C LYS A 108 -26.38 3.48 -20.78
N THR A 109 -25.34 3.59 -21.61
CA THR A 109 -25.41 3.25 -23.04
C THR A 109 -25.06 1.77 -23.23
N ILE A 110 -25.92 1.02 -23.90
CA ILE A 110 -25.65 -0.37 -24.27
C ILE A 110 -25.11 -0.38 -25.70
N ARG A 111 -24.09 -1.21 -25.92
CA ARG A 111 -23.35 -1.32 -27.19
C ARG A 111 -23.38 -2.76 -27.68
N CYS A 112 -23.75 -2.94 -28.94
CA CYS A 112 -23.82 -4.25 -29.60
C CYS A 112 -22.90 -4.24 -30.82
N PRO A 113 -21.68 -4.81 -30.72
CA PRO A 113 -20.77 -4.89 -31.85
C PRO A 113 -21.27 -5.94 -32.87
N LEU A 114 -21.23 -5.58 -34.15
CA LEU A 114 -21.71 -6.35 -35.29
C LEU A 114 -20.78 -6.16 -36.50
N GLN A 115 -20.99 -6.96 -37.54
CA GLN A 115 -20.26 -6.87 -38.79
C GLN A 115 -21.19 -7.10 -39.99
N ILE A 116 -20.93 -6.41 -41.10
CA ILE A 116 -21.51 -6.76 -42.41
C ILE A 116 -20.38 -7.10 -43.37
N GLU A 117 -20.59 -8.12 -44.19
CA GLU A 117 -19.70 -8.47 -45.29
C GLU A 117 -20.26 -7.85 -46.57
N VAL A 118 -19.51 -6.92 -47.16
CA VAL A 118 -19.82 -6.38 -48.49
C VAL A 118 -19.04 -7.22 -49.50
N PRO A 119 -19.69 -8.17 -50.18
CA PRO A 119 -19.02 -8.95 -51.21
C PRO A 119 -18.65 -8.03 -52.38
N LEU A 120 -17.61 -8.40 -53.12
CA LEU A 120 -17.27 -7.75 -54.37
C LEU A 120 -18.45 -7.87 -55.35
N ILE A 121 -19.26 -6.83 -55.50
CA ILE A 121 -20.31 -6.76 -56.53
C ILE A 121 -19.68 -6.41 -57.88
N GLN A 122 -18.70 -7.21 -58.32
CA GLN A 122 -18.42 -7.36 -59.74
C GLN A 122 -19.10 -8.64 -60.20
N ARG A 123 -20.42 -8.56 -60.37
CA ARG A 123 -21.16 -9.59 -61.08
C ARG A 123 -20.72 -9.55 -62.56
N ASN A 124 -19.82 -10.47 -62.90
CA ASN A 124 -19.85 -11.24 -64.13
C ASN A 124 -19.84 -10.45 -65.46
N ARG A 125 -18.92 -9.50 -65.66
CA ARG A 125 -18.70 -8.99 -67.03
C ARG A 125 -17.43 -9.40 -67.74
N ILE A 126 -16.48 -10.09 -67.09
CA ILE A 126 -15.34 -10.66 -67.81
C ILE A 126 -14.96 -12.03 -67.24
N LYS A 127 -15.87 -13.00 -67.33
CA LYS A 127 -15.59 -14.42 -67.06
C LYS A 127 -15.24 -15.20 -68.34
N LYS A 128 -14.82 -14.51 -69.41
CA LYS A 128 -14.66 -15.13 -70.74
C LYS A 128 -13.23 -15.57 -71.05
N THR A 129 -12.21 -14.98 -70.44
CA THR A 129 -10.81 -15.19 -70.82
C THR A 129 -10.02 -16.06 -69.85
N LEU A 130 -10.31 -16.00 -68.55
CA LEU A 130 -9.61 -16.78 -67.52
C LEU A 130 -10.62 -17.50 -66.61
N ASN A 131 -10.41 -18.79 -66.39
CA ASN A 131 -11.16 -19.61 -65.45
C ASN A 131 -10.18 -20.22 -64.46
N PHE A 132 -10.52 -20.33 -63.18
CA PHE A 132 -9.66 -21.01 -62.22
C PHE A 132 -10.46 -21.67 -61.10
N TYR A 133 -9.81 -22.59 -60.40
CA TYR A 133 -10.32 -23.23 -59.20
C TYR A 133 -9.19 -23.53 -58.21
N LEU A 134 -9.54 -23.53 -56.91
CA LEU A 134 -8.63 -23.78 -55.81
C LEU A 134 -8.79 -25.22 -55.29
N ASP A 135 -7.69 -25.89 -55.00
CA ASP A 135 -7.66 -27.20 -54.32
C ASP A 135 -6.66 -27.18 -53.15
N PRO A 136 -7.07 -27.48 -51.90
CA PRO A 136 -8.42 -27.84 -51.46
C PRO A 136 -9.40 -26.66 -51.49
N VAL A 137 -10.67 -26.95 -51.78
CA VAL A 137 -11.76 -25.98 -51.70
C VAL A 137 -12.02 -25.63 -50.22
N THR A 138 -12.08 -24.35 -49.91
CA THR A 138 -12.40 -23.84 -48.57
C THR A 138 -13.59 -22.90 -48.63
N THR A 139 -14.40 -22.89 -47.58
CA THR A 139 -15.58 -22.00 -47.48
C THR A 139 -15.72 -21.49 -46.05
N SER A 140 -16.56 -20.48 -45.83
CA SER A 140 -16.83 -19.97 -44.47
C SER A 140 -17.39 -21.05 -43.53
N ASP A 141 -18.15 -22.02 -44.05
CA ASP A 141 -18.74 -23.11 -43.26
C ASP A 141 -17.77 -24.29 -43.08
N ALA A 142 -16.75 -24.40 -43.93
CA ALA A 142 -15.75 -25.46 -43.92
C ALA A 142 -14.34 -24.88 -44.18
N PRO A 143 -13.73 -24.21 -43.19
CA PRO A 143 -12.36 -23.73 -43.30
C PRO A 143 -11.35 -24.88 -43.22
N TYR A 144 -10.16 -24.69 -43.79
CA TYR A 144 -9.04 -25.62 -43.62
C TYR A 144 -8.49 -25.54 -42.19
N LEU A 145 -8.48 -26.66 -41.47
CA LEU A 145 -8.02 -26.71 -40.08
C LEU A 145 -6.51 -26.91 -40.00
N LEU A 146 -5.82 -25.93 -39.42
CA LEU A 146 -4.36 -25.89 -39.34
C LEU A 146 -3.89 -25.96 -37.88
N LYS A 147 -2.92 -26.82 -37.57
CA LYS A 147 -2.24 -26.78 -36.27
C LYS A 147 -1.18 -25.67 -36.25
N PRO A 148 -0.87 -25.07 -35.09
CA PRO A 148 0.17 -24.04 -35.02
C PRO A 148 1.52 -24.53 -35.55
N GLY A 149 2.13 -23.75 -36.45
CA GLY A 149 3.40 -24.09 -37.12
C GLY A 149 3.30 -25.12 -38.24
N GLN A 150 2.11 -25.59 -38.59
CA GLN A 150 1.88 -26.41 -39.78
C GLN A 150 1.72 -25.49 -41.01
N SER A 151 2.10 -25.99 -42.18
CA SER A 151 1.88 -25.32 -43.46
C SER A 151 0.87 -26.11 -44.30
N VAL A 152 0.16 -25.41 -45.20
CA VAL A 152 -0.76 -25.99 -46.17
C VAL A 152 -0.50 -25.37 -47.54
N THR A 153 -0.54 -26.20 -48.58
CA THR A 153 -0.39 -25.75 -49.96
C THR A 153 -1.74 -25.84 -50.67
N PHE A 154 -2.14 -24.73 -51.28
CA PHE A 154 -3.30 -24.62 -52.16
C PHE A 154 -2.82 -24.56 -53.60
N THR A 155 -3.38 -25.43 -54.45
CA THR A 155 -3.09 -25.45 -55.88
C THR A 155 -4.17 -24.65 -56.60
N LEU A 156 -3.76 -23.55 -57.22
CA LEU A 156 -4.61 -22.76 -58.10
C LEU A 156 -4.42 -23.28 -59.52
N ASN A 157 -5.47 -23.88 -60.07
CA ASN A 157 -5.49 -24.32 -61.45
C ASN A 157 -6.12 -23.23 -62.30
N ILE A 158 -5.37 -22.68 -63.24
CA ILE A 158 -5.79 -21.55 -64.07
C ILE A 158 -5.84 -21.99 -65.53
N GLU A 159 -6.95 -21.68 -66.19
CA GLU A 159 -7.23 -21.99 -67.58
C GLU A 159 -7.39 -20.68 -68.37
N ASN A 160 -6.48 -20.43 -69.31
CA ASN A 160 -6.54 -19.30 -70.24
C ASN A 160 -7.43 -19.65 -71.44
N ARG A 161 -8.71 -19.27 -71.37
CA ARG A 161 -9.70 -19.43 -72.45
C ARG A 161 -9.62 -18.33 -73.52
N SER A 162 -8.63 -17.44 -73.47
CA SER A 162 -8.44 -16.43 -74.51
C SER A 162 -7.75 -17.00 -75.75
N SER A 163 -7.70 -16.21 -76.83
CA SER A 163 -6.97 -16.53 -78.05
C SER A 163 -5.52 -16.03 -78.04
N LEU A 164 -5.06 -15.44 -76.93
CA LEU A 164 -3.74 -14.84 -76.78
C LEU A 164 -3.00 -15.51 -75.61
N SER A 165 -1.67 -15.53 -75.64
CA SER A 165 -0.86 -15.92 -74.50
C SER A 165 -0.82 -14.83 -73.45
N ASP A 166 -0.82 -15.19 -72.17
CA ASP A 166 -0.89 -14.26 -71.04
C ASP A 166 0.17 -14.58 -69.97
N LEU A 167 0.54 -13.56 -69.20
CA LEU A 167 1.43 -13.69 -68.05
C LEU A 167 0.65 -13.31 -66.79
N ILE A 168 0.58 -14.26 -65.86
CA ILE A 168 -0.33 -14.20 -64.73
C ILE A 168 0.46 -14.12 -63.43
N TYR A 169 0.07 -13.18 -62.58
CA TYR A 169 0.64 -12.95 -61.26
C TYR A 169 -0.40 -13.19 -60.17
N LEU A 170 0.05 -13.73 -59.05
CA LEU A 170 -0.76 -13.87 -57.85
C LEU A 170 -0.27 -12.85 -56.81
N ASN A 171 -1.20 -12.11 -56.21
CA ASN A 171 -0.95 -11.14 -55.15
C ASN A 171 -1.82 -11.43 -53.92
N CYS A 172 -1.25 -11.29 -52.74
CA CYS A 172 -1.93 -11.42 -51.45
C CYS A 172 -1.42 -10.30 -50.53
N SER A 173 -2.19 -9.21 -50.42
CA SER A 173 -1.76 -8.00 -49.69
C SER A 173 -2.18 -7.98 -48.22
N GLU A 174 -3.05 -8.89 -47.81
CA GLU A 174 -3.63 -8.94 -46.45
C GLU A 174 -2.74 -9.69 -45.45
N LEU A 175 -1.80 -10.50 -45.95
CA LEU A 175 -0.87 -11.28 -45.12
C LEU A 175 0.56 -10.72 -45.23
N PRO A 176 1.35 -10.80 -44.15
CA PRO A 176 2.79 -10.54 -44.22
C PRO A 176 3.47 -11.48 -45.23
N GLU A 177 4.50 -10.99 -45.93
CA GLU A 177 5.20 -11.76 -46.97
C GLU A 177 5.81 -13.06 -46.43
N GLU A 178 6.17 -13.12 -45.15
CA GLU A 178 6.73 -14.32 -44.51
C GLU A 178 5.69 -15.41 -44.17
N TRP A 179 4.40 -15.15 -44.36
CA TRP A 179 3.32 -16.12 -44.09
C TRP A 179 3.00 -17.00 -45.28
N PHE A 180 3.49 -16.68 -46.48
CA PHE A 180 3.19 -17.46 -47.65
C PHE A 180 4.32 -17.48 -48.68
N THR A 181 4.30 -18.51 -49.52
CA THR A 181 5.17 -18.65 -50.68
C THR A 181 4.33 -18.95 -51.90
N ILE A 182 4.69 -18.34 -53.03
CA ILE A 182 4.02 -18.52 -54.32
C ILE A 182 5.04 -19.16 -55.25
N ASP A 183 4.74 -20.37 -55.71
CA ASP A 183 5.54 -21.09 -56.70
C ASP A 183 4.74 -21.22 -58.00
N TYR A 184 5.35 -20.79 -59.10
CA TYR A 184 4.76 -20.82 -60.43
C TYR A 184 5.30 -22.04 -61.16
N ARG A 185 4.48 -23.07 -61.33
CA ARG A 185 4.88 -24.28 -62.06
C ARG A 185 4.84 -24.00 -63.56
N ASN A 186 5.92 -23.43 -64.06
CA ASN A 186 6.13 -23.27 -65.49
C ASN A 186 6.50 -24.63 -66.09
N GLN A 187 5.72 -25.12 -67.06
CA GLN A 187 6.07 -26.33 -67.80
C GLN A 187 7.34 -26.06 -68.62
N ASP A 188 8.39 -26.80 -68.27
CA ASP A 188 9.67 -26.99 -68.96
C ASP A 188 9.96 -26.08 -70.16
N ALA A 189 10.60 -24.94 -69.89
CA ALA A 189 11.62 -24.43 -70.80
C ALA A 189 12.97 -24.64 -70.12
N GLU A 190 13.69 -25.71 -70.47
CA GLU A 190 15.12 -25.79 -70.17
C GLU A 190 15.77 -24.51 -70.70
N PRO A 191 16.33 -23.64 -69.85
CA PRO A 191 16.97 -22.44 -70.34
C PRO A 191 18.31 -22.84 -70.91
N LEU A 192 18.38 -23.02 -72.23
CA LEU A 192 19.64 -22.93 -72.96
C LEU A 192 20.11 -21.46 -72.92
N GLY A 193 20.66 -21.03 -71.78
CA GLY A 193 21.25 -19.70 -71.58
C GLY A 193 20.90 -19.03 -70.25
N ILE A 194 21.63 -17.95 -69.92
CA ILE A 194 21.42 -17.10 -68.74
C ILE A 194 20.12 -16.31 -68.96
N VAL A 195 18.97 -16.90 -68.62
CA VAL A 195 17.67 -16.23 -68.62
C VAL A 195 17.21 -16.12 -67.17
N GLN A 196 16.95 -14.90 -66.71
CA GLN A 196 16.36 -14.67 -65.39
C GLN A 196 14.99 -15.35 -65.33
N PRO A 197 14.66 -16.11 -64.25
CA PRO A 197 13.35 -16.72 -64.12
C PRO A 197 12.29 -15.63 -64.11
N VAL A 198 11.34 -15.70 -65.04
CA VAL A 198 10.21 -14.78 -65.09
C VAL A 198 9.33 -15.09 -63.87
N LYS A 199 9.18 -14.12 -62.96
CA LYS A 199 8.28 -14.23 -61.81
C LYS A 199 6.85 -14.16 -62.35
N GLY A 200 6.15 -15.28 -62.49
CA GLY A 200 4.78 -15.36 -63.03
C GLY A 200 4.52 -16.68 -63.77
N LEU A 201 3.23 -17.04 -63.92
CA LEU A 201 2.79 -18.18 -64.72
C LEU A 201 2.51 -17.71 -66.15
N ARG A 202 3.27 -18.23 -67.12
CA ARG A 202 2.99 -17.99 -68.53
C ARG A 202 2.05 -19.07 -69.06
N LEU A 203 0.92 -18.65 -69.64
CA LEU A 203 -0.05 -19.54 -70.28
C LEU A 203 -0.25 -19.16 -71.73
N GLU A 204 -0.09 -20.10 -72.65
CA GLU A 204 -0.47 -19.91 -74.05
C GLU A 204 -2.01 -19.96 -74.21
N ALA A 205 -2.50 -19.67 -75.42
CA ALA A 205 -3.93 -19.64 -75.69
C ALA A 205 -4.57 -21.04 -75.52
N GLN A 206 -5.70 -21.12 -74.81
CA GLN A 206 -6.41 -22.37 -74.47
C GLN A 206 -5.62 -23.35 -73.58
N GLU A 207 -4.56 -22.87 -72.91
CA GLU A 207 -3.74 -23.68 -72.01
C GLU A 207 -4.20 -23.57 -70.55
N SER A 208 -3.85 -24.57 -69.73
CA SER A 208 -3.99 -24.52 -68.29
C SER A 208 -2.64 -24.67 -67.59
N GLY A 209 -2.47 -24.03 -66.44
CA GLY A 209 -1.30 -24.20 -65.59
C GLY A 209 -1.62 -24.05 -64.11
N GLU A 210 -0.62 -24.30 -63.29
CA GLU A 210 -0.74 -24.41 -61.84
C GLU A 210 0.10 -23.35 -61.13
N ILE A 211 -0.49 -22.69 -60.14
CA ILE A 211 0.24 -21.88 -59.15
C ILE A 211 0.07 -22.55 -57.79
N GLN A 212 1.18 -22.81 -57.10
CA GLN A 212 1.16 -23.32 -55.74
C GLN A 212 1.28 -22.16 -54.76
N PHE A 213 0.23 -21.95 -53.97
CA PHE A 213 0.21 -21.01 -52.87
C PHE A 213 0.37 -21.77 -51.56
N THR A 214 1.53 -21.66 -50.91
CA THR A 214 1.76 -22.31 -49.62
C THR A 214 1.58 -21.31 -48.50
N PHE A 215 0.58 -21.55 -47.64
CA PHE A 215 0.33 -20.81 -46.41
C PHE A 215 1.07 -21.46 -45.24
N HIS A 216 1.97 -20.72 -44.60
CA HIS A 216 2.85 -21.18 -43.53
C HIS A 216 2.94 -20.16 -42.38
N PRO A 217 1.89 -20.04 -41.55
CA PRO A 217 1.89 -19.08 -40.45
C PRO A 217 2.96 -19.43 -39.41
N PRO A 218 3.63 -18.42 -38.81
CA PRO A 218 4.60 -18.64 -37.74
C PRO A 218 4.02 -19.44 -36.55
N ILE A 219 4.88 -20.14 -35.80
CA ILE A 219 4.48 -21.01 -34.66
C ILE A 219 3.69 -20.25 -33.58
N GLY A 220 3.93 -18.95 -33.41
CA GLY A 220 3.23 -18.10 -32.44
C GLY A 220 1.94 -17.43 -32.94
N THR A 221 1.49 -17.76 -34.15
CA THR A 221 0.29 -17.15 -34.76
C THR A 221 -0.94 -17.43 -33.91
N LEU A 222 -1.65 -16.36 -33.53
CA LEU A 222 -2.84 -16.44 -32.69
C LEU A 222 -3.86 -17.44 -33.24
N ALA A 223 -4.51 -18.18 -32.35
CA ALA A 223 -5.61 -19.05 -32.76
C ALA A 223 -6.78 -18.20 -33.28
N GLY A 224 -7.39 -18.61 -34.38
CA GLY A 224 -8.44 -17.82 -35.01
C GLY A 224 -8.70 -18.22 -36.46
N ASN A 225 -9.65 -17.51 -37.07
CA ASN A 225 -9.96 -17.66 -38.48
C ASN A 225 -9.22 -16.60 -39.29
N TYR A 226 -8.63 -17.02 -40.39
CA TYR A 226 -7.86 -16.21 -41.33
C TYR A 226 -8.44 -16.39 -42.73
N PHE A 227 -8.62 -15.27 -43.43
CA PHE A 227 -9.35 -15.22 -44.70
C PHE A 227 -8.57 -14.50 -45.80
N PRO A 228 -7.35 -14.95 -46.17
CA PRO A 228 -6.58 -14.22 -47.16
C PRO A 228 -7.26 -14.19 -48.53
N THR A 229 -7.40 -12.98 -49.08
CA THR A 229 -7.85 -12.78 -50.45
C THR A 229 -6.71 -12.92 -51.45
N LEU A 230 -6.85 -13.88 -52.37
CA LEU A 230 -5.98 -14.09 -53.50
C LEU A 230 -6.42 -13.22 -54.68
N GLN A 231 -5.52 -12.38 -55.19
CA GLN A 231 -5.76 -11.53 -56.35
C GLN A 231 -4.99 -12.06 -57.55
N LEU A 232 -5.72 -12.48 -58.58
CA LEU A 232 -5.15 -12.88 -59.85
C LEU A 232 -5.06 -11.67 -60.79
N ILE A 233 -3.85 -11.37 -61.27
CA ILE A 233 -3.55 -10.23 -62.14
C ILE A 233 -3.04 -10.74 -63.48
N SER A 234 -3.78 -10.45 -64.55
CA SER A 234 -3.37 -10.70 -65.95
C SER A 234 -2.59 -9.50 -66.48
N MET A 235 -1.45 -9.73 -67.14
CA MET A 235 -0.67 -8.65 -67.74
C MET A 235 -1.32 -8.08 -69.01
N ASN A 236 -2.03 -8.90 -69.78
CA ASN A 236 -2.77 -8.46 -70.96
C ASN A 236 -4.10 -7.78 -70.63
N SER A 237 -4.62 -7.98 -69.43
CA SER A 237 -5.88 -7.40 -68.96
C SER A 237 -5.76 -7.06 -67.47
N PRO A 238 -5.00 -6.01 -67.12
CA PRO A 238 -4.78 -5.62 -65.72
C PRO A 238 -6.07 -5.17 -65.01
N ASP A 239 -7.07 -4.74 -65.78
CA ASP A 239 -8.41 -4.40 -65.28
C ASP A 239 -9.22 -5.64 -64.84
N LEU A 240 -8.74 -6.85 -65.18
CA LEU A 240 -9.33 -8.13 -64.79
C LEU A 240 -8.70 -8.62 -63.49
N LEU A 241 -9.18 -8.06 -62.37
CA LEU A 241 -8.88 -8.59 -61.04
C LEU A 241 -9.87 -9.71 -60.75
N THR A 242 -9.39 -10.94 -60.65
CA THR A 242 -10.23 -12.03 -60.12
C THR A 242 -9.79 -12.38 -58.71
N LEU A 243 -10.74 -12.31 -57.78
CA LEU A 243 -10.52 -12.54 -56.35
C LEU A 243 -11.04 -13.92 -55.96
N ASP A 244 -10.28 -14.64 -55.13
CA ASP A 244 -10.76 -15.80 -54.39
C ASP A 244 -10.35 -15.68 -52.93
N VAL A 245 -11.14 -16.26 -52.01
CA VAL A 245 -10.89 -16.17 -50.57
C VAL A 245 -10.58 -17.56 -50.04
N ILE A 246 -9.43 -17.72 -49.40
CA ILE A 246 -9.09 -18.95 -48.70
C ILE A 246 -9.59 -18.83 -47.26
N TYR A 247 -10.29 -19.85 -46.77
CA TYR A 247 -10.73 -19.92 -45.38
C TYR A 247 -9.83 -20.88 -44.60
N VAL A 248 -9.03 -20.37 -43.67
CA VAL A 248 -8.13 -21.17 -42.82
C VAL A 248 -8.43 -20.89 -41.35
N GLN A 249 -8.51 -21.95 -40.55
CA GLN A 249 -8.65 -21.84 -39.10
C GLN A 249 -7.39 -22.38 -38.43
N VAL A 250 -6.67 -21.51 -37.72
CA VAL A 250 -5.56 -21.90 -36.85
C VAL A 250 -6.12 -22.38 -35.52
N LEU A 251 -5.95 -23.66 -35.24
CA LEU A 251 -6.47 -24.31 -34.04
C LEU A 251 -5.76 -23.81 -32.77
N PRO A 252 -6.48 -23.74 -31.63
CA PRO A 252 -5.89 -23.33 -30.36
C PRO A 252 -4.94 -24.40 -29.79
N ASP A 253 -3.73 -23.97 -29.45
CA ASP A 253 -2.77 -24.68 -28.61
C ASP A 253 -2.71 -23.99 -27.24
N ILE A 254 -3.02 -24.74 -26.19
CA ILE A 254 -3.19 -24.25 -24.82
C ILE A 254 -2.07 -24.74 -23.89
N ARG A 255 -0.95 -25.23 -24.43
CA ARG A 255 0.15 -25.76 -23.63
C ARG A 255 0.80 -24.70 -22.75
N LEU A 256 0.79 -24.95 -21.44
CA LEU A 256 1.50 -24.18 -20.44
C LEU A 256 2.64 -25.02 -19.86
N GLU A 257 3.81 -24.44 -19.73
CA GLU A 257 4.96 -25.02 -19.06
C GLU A 257 5.18 -24.30 -17.73
N THR A 258 5.25 -25.04 -16.64
CA THR A 258 5.42 -24.46 -15.30
C THR A 258 6.64 -25.05 -14.61
N GLU A 259 7.47 -24.19 -14.04
CA GLU A 259 8.63 -24.60 -13.27
C GLU A 259 8.67 -23.87 -11.92
N LEU A 260 8.92 -24.60 -10.85
CA LEU A 260 8.98 -24.04 -9.50
C LEU A 260 10.41 -24.11 -8.95
N ILE A 261 10.94 -22.94 -8.59
CA ILE A 261 12.33 -22.77 -8.16
C ILE A 261 12.37 -22.11 -6.78
N PRO A 262 12.95 -22.75 -5.74
CA PRO A 262 13.46 -24.12 -5.70
C PRO A 262 12.36 -25.16 -5.36
N LYS A 263 12.56 -26.43 -5.75
CA LYS A 263 11.65 -27.55 -5.43
C LYS A 263 11.59 -27.89 -3.93
N VAL A 264 12.64 -27.54 -3.18
CA VAL A 264 12.73 -27.77 -1.73
C VAL A 264 13.30 -26.52 -1.07
N ARG A 265 12.67 -26.06 0.01
CA ARG A 265 13.14 -24.90 0.79
C ARG A 265 12.98 -25.17 2.29
N SER A 266 14.00 -24.82 3.07
CA SER A 266 13.94 -24.81 4.53
C SER A 266 13.61 -23.40 5.06
N ILE A 267 12.91 -23.33 6.19
CA ILE A 267 12.51 -22.08 6.85
C ILE A 267 13.32 -21.90 8.15
N PRO A 268 14.49 -21.22 8.10
CA PRO A 268 15.26 -20.96 9.29
C PRO A 268 14.72 -19.74 10.07
N ARG A 269 14.49 -18.59 9.41
CA ARG A 269 14.06 -17.32 10.04
C ARG A 269 13.39 -16.32 9.07
N GLU A 270 13.84 -16.23 7.82
CA GLU A 270 13.24 -15.39 6.77
C GLU A 270 12.16 -16.16 6.01
N PHE A 271 11.11 -15.47 5.56
CA PHE A 271 10.02 -16.09 4.81
C PHE A 271 10.58 -16.74 3.53
N PRO A 272 10.50 -18.07 3.36
CA PRO A 272 10.96 -18.72 2.15
C PRO A 272 10.23 -18.16 0.94
N THR A 273 10.98 -17.68 -0.04
CA THR A 273 10.45 -17.30 -1.34
C THR A 273 10.58 -18.49 -2.30
N PHE A 274 9.55 -18.68 -3.10
CA PHE A 274 9.53 -19.55 -4.28
C PHE A 274 9.27 -18.67 -5.49
N THR A 275 9.89 -19.02 -6.61
CA THR A 275 9.60 -18.43 -7.90
C THR A 275 8.90 -19.48 -8.74
N LEU A 276 7.64 -19.24 -9.08
CA LEU A 276 6.88 -20.01 -10.05
C LEU A 276 7.06 -19.35 -11.42
N LYS A 277 7.80 -20.00 -12.30
CA LYS A 277 7.93 -19.63 -13.70
C LYS A 277 6.81 -20.28 -14.49
N VAL A 278 6.09 -19.47 -15.26
CA VAL A 278 5.01 -19.93 -16.13
C VAL A 278 5.29 -19.43 -17.54
N LYS A 279 5.44 -20.37 -18.46
CA LYS A 279 5.72 -20.11 -19.87
C LYS A 279 4.56 -20.59 -20.72
N ASN A 280 4.02 -19.69 -21.53
CA ASN A 280 2.99 -20.03 -22.49
C ASN A 280 3.64 -20.57 -23.76
N ARG A 281 3.53 -21.89 -23.99
CA ARG A 281 4.02 -22.55 -25.21
C ARG A 281 2.94 -22.64 -26.30
N GLY A 282 1.71 -22.26 -25.95
CA GLY A 282 0.59 -22.21 -26.83
C GLY A 282 0.52 -20.94 -27.67
N ASN A 283 -0.48 -20.88 -28.54
CA ASN A 283 -0.77 -19.74 -29.40
C ASN A 283 -2.03 -18.97 -28.98
N VAL A 284 -2.56 -19.26 -27.79
CA VAL A 284 -3.69 -18.54 -27.20
C VAL A 284 -3.20 -17.72 -26.01
N GLU A 285 -3.67 -16.49 -25.89
CA GLU A 285 -3.44 -15.67 -24.70
C GLU A 285 -4.10 -16.31 -23.47
N ARG A 286 -3.36 -16.43 -22.36
CA ARG A 286 -3.84 -17.10 -21.15
C ARG A 286 -4.06 -16.12 -20.01
N LYS A 287 -5.25 -16.15 -19.40
CA LYS A 287 -5.57 -15.38 -18.18
C LYS A 287 -5.70 -16.33 -17.00
N LEU A 288 -4.77 -16.24 -16.07
CA LEU A 288 -4.56 -17.24 -15.02
C LEU A 288 -4.59 -16.58 -13.64
N ARG A 289 -5.20 -17.27 -12.68
CA ARG A 289 -5.15 -16.97 -11.25
C ARG A 289 -4.41 -18.08 -10.52
N ILE A 290 -3.67 -17.73 -9.48
CA ILE A 290 -2.91 -18.70 -8.70
C ILE A 290 -3.74 -19.09 -7.47
N ASP A 291 -3.89 -20.40 -7.26
CA ASP A 291 -4.39 -20.97 -6.02
C ASP A 291 -3.30 -21.84 -5.40
N THR A 292 -3.11 -21.74 -4.10
CA THR A 292 -2.06 -22.46 -3.38
C THR A 292 -2.68 -23.35 -2.33
N ARG A 293 -2.30 -24.63 -2.32
CA ARG A 293 -2.78 -25.60 -1.33
C ARG A 293 -1.61 -26.19 -0.57
N ASP A 294 -1.62 -26.06 0.75
CA ASP A 294 -0.71 -26.77 1.66
C ASP A 294 -1.43 -28.00 2.19
N SER A 295 -0.86 -29.19 1.98
CA SER A 295 -1.43 -30.46 2.43
C SER A 295 -1.62 -30.55 3.94
N GLU A 296 -0.79 -29.84 4.71
CA GLU A 296 -0.81 -29.90 6.18
C GLU A 296 -1.32 -28.61 6.84
N HIS A 297 -1.77 -27.62 6.04
CA HIS A 297 -2.30 -26.33 6.51
C HIS A 297 -1.42 -25.56 7.52
N ARG A 298 -0.11 -25.79 7.49
CA ARG A 298 0.86 -25.15 8.41
C ARG A 298 1.36 -23.82 7.89
N PHE A 299 1.37 -23.65 6.58
CA PHE A 299 1.84 -22.46 5.88
C PHE A 299 0.72 -21.80 5.10
N GLN A 300 0.68 -20.47 5.15
CA GLN A 300 -0.06 -19.62 4.24
C GLN A 300 0.91 -19.11 3.18
N LEU A 301 0.62 -19.38 1.91
CA LEU A 301 1.40 -18.81 0.82
C LEU A 301 0.73 -17.52 0.36
N VAL A 302 1.53 -16.47 0.22
CA VAL A 302 1.10 -15.16 -0.25
C VAL A 302 1.82 -14.88 -1.56
N SER A 303 1.06 -14.48 -2.56
CA SER A 303 1.57 -13.97 -3.83
C SER A 303 1.39 -12.46 -3.88
N ASP A 304 2.31 -11.77 -4.55
CA ASP A 304 2.19 -10.35 -4.85
C ASP A 304 1.29 -10.09 -6.09
N HIS A 305 0.77 -11.15 -6.74
CA HIS A 305 -0.05 -11.07 -7.96
C HIS A 305 -1.40 -11.80 -7.78
N ASP A 306 -2.51 -11.10 -8.03
CA ASP A 306 -3.88 -11.64 -7.92
C ASP A 306 -4.39 -12.29 -9.24
N GLY A 307 -3.72 -11.99 -10.35
CA GLY A 307 -3.97 -12.57 -11.66
C GLY A 307 -2.85 -12.21 -12.63
N MET A 308 -2.69 -13.00 -13.69
CA MET A 308 -1.70 -12.76 -14.73
C MET A 308 -2.27 -13.04 -16.11
N THR A 309 -1.83 -12.25 -17.08
CA THR A 309 -2.11 -12.47 -18.50
C THR A 309 -0.79 -12.79 -19.20
N ILE A 310 -0.72 -13.92 -19.90
CA ILE A 310 0.49 -14.38 -20.59
C ILE A 310 0.18 -14.56 -22.07
N SER A 311 0.79 -13.72 -22.89
CA SER A 311 0.69 -13.81 -24.36
C SER A 311 1.41 -15.05 -24.90
N PRO A 312 1.11 -15.49 -26.13
CA PRO A 312 1.79 -16.61 -26.78
C PRO A 312 3.31 -16.49 -26.73
N ASN A 313 4.00 -17.60 -26.46
CA ASN A 313 5.47 -17.69 -26.37
C ASN A 313 6.14 -16.78 -25.32
N GLN A 314 5.38 -16.15 -24.42
CA GLN A 314 5.91 -15.34 -23.33
C GLN A 314 6.06 -16.15 -22.04
N GLU A 315 6.93 -15.66 -21.14
CA GLU A 315 7.17 -16.22 -19.81
C GLU A 315 6.93 -15.14 -18.74
N THR A 316 6.38 -15.55 -17.61
CA THR A 316 6.25 -14.71 -16.42
C THR A 316 6.74 -15.45 -15.18
N SER A 317 7.21 -14.70 -14.20
CA SER A 317 7.74 -15.22 -12.94
C SER A 317 6.95 -14.64 -11.77
N ILE A 318 6.38 -15.51 -10.95
CA ILE A 318 5.65 -15.10 -9.75
C ILE A 318 6.47 -15.46 -8.52
N VAL A 319 6.70 -14.46 -7.67
CA VAL A 319 7.30 -14.66 -6.36
C VAL A 319 6.21 -14.99 -5.33
N LEU A 320 6.43 -16.07 -4.58
CA LEU A 320 5.50 -16.63 -3.60
C LEU A 320 6.21 -16.72 -2.26
N ARG A 321 5.62 -16.16 -1.20
CA ARG A 321 6.20 -16.15 0.15
C ARG A 321 5.42 -17.11 1.04
N ALA A 322 6.09 -18.09 1.65
CA ALA A 322 5.43 -18.96 2.61
C ALA A 322 5.56 -18.41 4.04
N ILE A 323 4.42 -18.19 4.68
CA ILE A 323 4.29 -17.64 6.02
C ILE A 323 3.74 -18.72 6.95
N PRO A 324 4.39 -19.03 8.09
CA PRO A 324 3.82 -19.99 9.05
C PRO A 324 2.52 -19.43 9.64
N ARG A 325 1.44 -20.22 9.57
CA ARG A 325 0.11 -19.81 10.04
C ARG A 325 0.07 -19.61 11.56
N ASN A 326 0.71 -20.52 12.30
CA ASN A 326 0.79 -20.51 13.76
C ASN A 326 2.25 -20.59 14.24
N ARG A 327 2.89 -19.46 14.56
CA ARG A 327 4.32 -19.42 14.94
C ARG A 327 4.68 -20.32 16.13
N TRP A 328 3.74 -20.59 17.03
CA TRP A 328 3.91 -21.43 18.22
C TRP A 328 4.00 -22.94 17.91
N GLN A 329 3.56 -23.39 16.74
CA GLN A 329 3.70 -24.79 16.30
C GLN A 329 5.14 -25.14 15.89
N ARG A 330 6.06 -24.18 15.93
CA ARG A 330 7.46 -24.44 15.66
C ARG A 330 8.03 -25.38 16.73
N PRO A 331 8.59 -26.53 16.35
CA PRO A 331 9.11 -27.49 17.32
C PRO A 331 10.31 -26.90 18.07
N TRP A 332 10.31 -27.07 19.39
CA TRP A 332 11.40 -26.65 20.27
C TRP A 332 12.57 -27.66 20.24
N TRP A 333 12.25 -28.94 20.00
CA TRP A 333 13.19 -30.04 19.84
C TRP A 333 12.69 -31.03 18.78
N GLY A 334 13.60 -31.89 18.30
CA GLY A 334 13.25 -33.03 17.44
C GLY A 334 13.42 -32.81 15.94
N LYS A 335 12.74 -33.65 15.15
CA LYS A 335 12.84 -33.69 13.69
C LYS A 335 12.15 -32.45 13.07
N PRO A 336 12.66 -31.91 11.95
CA PRO A 336 11.99 -30.82 11.27
C PRO A 336 10.63 -31.26 10.73
N LEU A 337 9.64 -30.38 10.80
CA LEU A 337 8.32 -30.63 10.22
C LEU A 337 8.39 -30.43 8.71
N ARG A 338 7.77 -31.32 7.94
CA ARG A 338 7.75 -31.27 6.48
C ARG A 338 6.32 -31.01 6.04
N SER A 339 6.12 -30.14 5.07
CA SER A 339 4.82 -29.90 4.44
C SER A 339 5.02 -29.87 2.91
N THR A 340 4.03 -30.36 2.18
CA THR A 340 4.05 -30.35 0.71
C THR A 340 3.04 -29.31 0.24
N VAL A 341 3.48 -28.43 -0.65
CA VAL A 341 2.66 -27.36 -1.21
C VAL A 341 2.47 -27.60 -2.70
N SER A 342 1.21 -27.58 -3.15
CA SER A 342 0.84 -27.63 -4.56
C SER A 342 0.35 -26.27 -5.04
N PHE A 343 0.71 -25.93 -6.28
CA PHE A 343 0.37 -24.67 -6.91
C PHE A 343 -0.56 -24.94 -8.08
N HIS A 344 -1.80 -24.50 -7.96
CA HIS A 344 -2.82 -24.67 -8.99
C HIS A 344 -2.95 -23.37 -9.77
N LEU A 345 -2.82 -23.45 -11.09
CA LEU A 345 -3.13 -22.35 -11.99
C LEU A 345 -4.57 -22.52 -12.44
N ILE A 346 -5.44 -21.62 -11.99
CA ILE A 346 -6.86 -21.62 -12.33
C ILE A 346 -7.08 -20.69 -13.52
N PRO A 347 -7.55 -21.18 -14.67
CA PRO A 347 -7.92 -20.36 -15.80
C PRO A 347 -9.10 -19.46 -15.46
N THR A 348 -9.01 -18.17 -15.81
CA THR A 348 -10.11 -17.19 -15.74
C THR A 348 -10.71 -16.93 -17.13
N ASP A 349 -10.01 -17.36 -18.18
CA ASP A 349 -10.39 -17.28 -19.60
C ASP A 349 -11.42 -18.36 -20.02
N SER A 350 -11.90 -19.20 -19.09
CA SER A 350 -12.79 -20.35 -19.37
C SER A 350 -12.18 -21.41 -20.31
N ILE A 351 -10.86 -21.38 -20.52
CA ILE A 351 -10.10 -22.36 -21.32
C ILE A 351 -9.60 -23.46 -20.38
N SER A 352 -9.65 -24.73 -20.81
CA SER A 352 -9.36 -25.91 -19.99
C SER A 352 -8.08 -25.81 -19.13
N ASP A 353 -8.13 -26.46 -17.96
CA ASP A 353 -7.06 -26.46 -16.95
C ASP A 353 -5.72 -26.97 -17.50
N PRO A 354 -4.59 -26.36 -17.08
CA PRO A 354 -3.28 -26.90 -17.39
C PRO A 354 -3.05 -28.27 -16.75
N PRO A 355 -2.31 -29.17 -17.42
CA PRO A 355 -2.02 -30.49 -16.89
C PRO A 355 -1.04 -30.41 -15.71
N TYR A 356 -1.48 -30.98 -14.58
CA TYR A 356 -0.78 -31.22 -13.31
C TYR A 356 -0.12 -30.00 -12.60
N PRO A 357 -0.53 -29.68 -11.36
CA PRO A 357 0.06 -28.58 -10.59
C PRO A 357 1.52 -28.90 -10.18
N PRO A 358 2.47 -27.97 -10.34
CA PRO A 358 3.81 -28.14 -9.77
C PRO A 358 3.74 -28.22 -8.24
N GLN A 359 4.66 -28.97 -7.63
CA GLN A 359 4.72 -29.21 -6.18
C GLN A 359 6.10 -28.86 -5.60
N ALA A 360 6.12 -28.29 -4.38
CA ALA A 360 7.33 -28.08 -3.58
C ALA A 360 7.20 -28.68 -2.18
N LYS A 361 8.37 -28.97 -1.58
CA LYS A 361 8.48 -29.40 -0.19
C LYS A 361 9.04 -28.28 0.68
N LEU A 362 8.28 -27.91 1.71
CA LEU A 362 8.67 -26.99 2.76
C LEU A 362 9.17 -27.75 3.99
N ILE A 363 10.29 -27.30 4.53
CA ILE A 363 10.89 -27.91 5.73
C ILE A 363 10.99 -26.85 6.83
N TRP A 364 10.23 -27.02 7.92
CA TRP A 364 10.28 -26.15 9.08
C TRP A 364 11.35 -26.61 10.08
N LEU A 365 12.40 -25.81 10.24
CA LEU A 365 13.48 -26.13 11.17
C LEU A 365 13.07 -25.79 12.61
N PRO A 366 13.53 -26.59 13.60
CA PRO A 366 13.26 -26.33 15.01
C PRO A 366 13.84 -24.98 15.48
N GLN A 367 13.40 -24.52 16.65
CA GLN A 367 13.96 -23.33 17.29
C GLN A 367 15.46 -23.54 17.59
N PRO A 368 16.29 -22.48 17.51
CA PRO A 368 17.69 -22.60 17.84
C PRO A 368 17.87 -22.82 19.35
N LYS A 369 18.77 -23.74 19.72
CA LYS A 369 18.96 -24.21 21.11
C LYS A 369 19.24 -23.09 22.12
N TRP A 370 19.79 -21.95 21.68
CA TRP A 370 20.09 -20.81 22.55
C TRP A 370 18.84 -20.12 23.10
N VAL A 371 17.72 -20.12 22.38
CA VAL A 371 16.46 -19.47 22.84
C VAL A 371 15.94 -20.19 24.08
N LEU A 372 16.01 -21.52 24.07
CA LEU A 372 15.67 -22.32 25.24
C LEU A 372 16.62 -22.04 26.42
N ALA A 373 17.93 -21.97 26.16
CA ALA A 373 18.91 -21.65 27.20
C ALA A 373 18.65 -20.27 27.84
N ALA A 374 18.29 -19.27 27.05
CA ALA A 374 17.93 -17.94 27.53
C ALA A 374 16.65 -17.97 28.39
N LEU A 375 15.62 -18.73 27.98
CA LEU A 375 14.37 -18.88 28.73
C LEU A 375 14.61 -19.57 30.10
N MET A 376 15.47 -20.59 30.13
CA MET A 376 15.87 -21.26 31.38
C MET A 376 16.63 -20.31 32.31
N LEU A 377 17.52 -19.47 31.77
CA LEU A 377 18.25 -18.44 32.53
C LEU A 377 17.29 -17.38 33.11
N LEU A 378 16.30 -16.95 32.32
CA LEU A 378 15.29 -15.98 32.74
C LEU A 378 14.42 -16.57 33.86
N GLY A 379 13.99 -17.82 33.71
CA GLY A 379 13.30 -18.58 34.77
C GLY A 379 14.11 -18.66 36.07
N ALA A 380 15.40 -19.04 35.99
CA ALA A 380 16.27 -19.07 37.16
C ALA A 380 16.42 -17.67 37.80
N GLY A 381 16.59 -16.62 37.00
CA GLY A 381 16.68 -15.24 37.48
C GLY A 381 15.42 -14.78 38.21
N THR A 382 14.23 -15.14 37.71
CA THR A 382 12.96 -14.84 38.40
C THR A 382 12.85 -15.55 39.75
N VAL A 383 13.31 -16.80 39.85
CA VAL A 383 13.32 -17.53 41.12
C VAL A 383 14.28 -16.89 42.14
N PHE A 384 15.49 -16.51 41.71
CA PHE A 384 16.46 -15.83 42.56
C PHE A 384 15.96 -14.47 43.08
N THR A 385 15.32 -13.68 42.21
CA THR A 385 14.76 -12.38 42.60
C THR A 385 13.61 -12.53 43.60
N LEU A 386 12.73 -13.52 43.41
CA LEU A 386 11.64 -13.84 44.34
C LEU A 386 12.18 -14.27 45.73
N LEU A 387 13.19 -15.14 45.76
CA LEU A 387 13.88 -15.54 46.99
C LEU A 387 14.54 -14.35 47.71
N SER A 388 15.16 -13.44 46.97
CA SER A 388 15.79 -12.23 47.52
C SER A 388 14.76 -11.27 48.12
N LEU A 389 13.61 -11.09 47.46
CA LEU A 389 12.51 -10.27 47.97
C LEU A 389 11.92 -10.87 49.25
N LEU A 390 11.68 -12.19 49.28
CA LEU A 390 11.25 -12.91 50.47
C LEU A 390 12.23 -12.74 51.64
N TYR A 391 13.53 -12.82 51.37
CA TYR A 391 14.56 -12.59 52.38
C TYR A 391 14.56 -11.15 52.92
N ARG A 392 14.35 -10.15 52.07
CA ARG A 392 14.26 -8.73 52.49
C ARG A 392 13.00 -8.44 53.30
N PHE A 393 11.86 -9.02 52.92
CA PHE A 393 10.59 -8.83 53.64
C PHE A 393 10.61 -9.41 55.07
N ASN A 394 11.47 -10.41 55.33
CA ASN A 394 11.56 -11.05 56.64
C ASN A 394 12.51 -10.35 57.64
N ARG A 395 13.01 -9.14 57.35
CA ARG A 395 13.76 -8.32 58.32
C ARG A 395 12.82 -7.32 58.99
N GLN A 396 12.67 -7.40 60.32
CA GLN A 396 11.86 -6.48 61.12
C GLN A 396 12.40 -5.03 61.03
N PRO A 397 11.52 -3.99 60.97
CA PRO A 397 11.95 -2.61 60.96
C PRO A 397 12.58 -2.21 62.31
N ILE A 398 13.70 -1.51 62.25
CA ILE A 398 14.35 -0.91 63.43
C ILE A 398 13.43 0.21 63.95
N THR A 399 12.91 0.07 65.16
CA THR A 399 12.03 1.05 65.80
C THR A 399 12.86 2.21 66.39
N THR A 400 12.82 3.39 65.78
CA THR A 400 13.46 4.61 66.30
C THR A 400 12.56 5.31 67.34
N ALA A 401 13.13 6.20 68.16
CA ALA A 401 12.36 7.05 69.06
C ALA A 401 11.54 8.11 68.30
N ASP A 402 10.35 8.43 68.80
CA ASP A 402 9.43 9.39 68.18
C ASP A 402 8.68 10.23 69.24
N ILE A 403 8.29 11.45 68.87
CA ILE A 403 7.48 12.35 69.72
C ILE A 403 6.01 12.09 69.40
N VAL A 404 5.25 11.64 70.40
CA VAL A 404 3.81 11.34 70.24
C VAL A 404 2.95 12.56 70.56
N GLU A 405 3.37 13.38 71.52
CA GLU A 405 2.66 14.58 71.94
C GLU A 405 3.62 15.59 72.56
N PHE A 406 3.47 16.87 72.25
CA PHE A 406 4.18 17.96 72.92
C PHE A 406 3.31 19.22 73.01
N SER A 407 2.92 19.60 74.24
CA SER A 407 1.97 20.71 74.46
C SER A 407 2.24 21.47 75.77
N PRO A 408 1.94 22.77 75.84
CA PRO A 408 2.02 23.53 77.09
C PRO A 408 0.78 23.27 77.97
N THR A 409 0.94 23.26 79.28
CA THR A 409 -0.19 23.02 80.21
C THR A 409 -1.23 24.15 80.18
N LYS A 410 -0.82 25.38 79.85
CA LYS A 410 -1.67 26.56 79.66
C LYS A 410 -1.10 27.41 78.52
N ARG A 411 -1.97 28.17 77.83
CA ARG A 411 -1.54 29.13 76.78
C ARG A 411 -1.10 30.48 77.34
N THR A 412 -1.41 30.79 78.60
CA THR A 412 -1.09 32.09 79.22
C THR A 412 -0.55 31.94 80.65
N TYR A 413 0.55 32.62 80.94
CA TYR A 413 1.21 32.66 82.25
C TYR A 413 1.45 34.12 82.68
N LEU A 414 1.64 34.33 83.98
CA LEU A 414 2.02 35.62 84.57
C LEU A 414 3.51 35.61 84.90
N GLU A 415 4.20 36.72 84.70
CA GLU A 415 5.62 36.87 85.04
C GLU A 415 5.86 36.75 86.55
N GLY A 416 6.77 35.86 86.98
CA GLY A 416 7.13 35.65 88.39
C GLY A 416 7.63 34.25 88.72
N ALA A 417 8.51 34.13 89.71
CA ALA A 417 9.21 32.89 90.08
C ALA A 417 8.29 31.68 90.40
N SER A 418 7.03 31.93 90.79
CA SER A 418 6.04 30.88 91.08
C SER A 418 5.24 30.42 89.85
N ASN A 419 5.37 31.09 88.70
CA ASN A 419 4.52 30.93 87.52
C ASN A 419 5.31 30.46 86.27
N ALA A 420 6.30 29.58 86.47
CA ALA A 420 7.06 28.99 85.36
C ALA A 420 6.13 28.29 84.35
N VAL A 421 6.49 28.36 83.06
CA VAL A 421 5.75 27.70 81.98
C VAL A 421 5.86 26.19 82.17
N ARG A 422 4.75 25.47 82.13
CA ARG A 422 4.72 24.01 82.29
C ARG A 422 4.47 23.33 80.96
N LEU A 423 5.26 22.29 80.68
CA LEU A 423 5.22 21.53 79.43
C LEU A 423 4.84 20.06 79.69
N ASN A 424 4.04 19.52 78.79
CA ASN A 424 3.63 18.12 78.73
C ASN A 424 4.21 17.49 77.46
N TRP A 425 4.74 16.28 77.56
CA TRP A 425 5.21 15.56 76.38
C TRP A 425 5.20 14.04 76.57
N THR A 426 5.07 13.33 75.45
CA THR A 426 5.09 11.87 75.41
C THR A 426 6.05 11.40 74.32
N VAL A 427 6.96 10.51 74.67
CA VAL A 427 7.98 9.97 73.75
C VAL A 427 7.90 8.44 73.72
N GLN A 428 8.00 7.88 72.52
CA GLN A 428 8.00 6.44 72.26
C GLN A 428 9.44 5.92 72.06
N ASN A 429 9.70 4.68 72.50
CA ASN A 429 11.01 3.99 72.44
C ASN A 429 12.19 4.78 73.05
N PRO A 430 12.05 5.32 74.28
CA PRO A 430 13.06 6.18 74.89
C PRO A 430 14.42 5.51 75.13
N GLU A 431 14.51 4.17 75.14
CA GLU A 431 15.78 3.43 75.31
C GLU A 431 16.80 3.66 74.20
N THR A 432 16.34 4.10 73.03
CA THR A 432 17.20 4.47 71.90
C THR A 432 17.76 5.89 72.01
N LEU A 433 17.23 6.72 72.93
CA LEU A 433 17.66 8.11 73.09
C LEU A 433 18.95 8.25 73.88
N ASP A 434 19.81 9.15 73.41
CA ASP A 434 20.97 9.65 74.14
C ASP A 434 20.57 10.82 75.04
N ARG A 435 19.94 11.84 74.44
CA ARG A 435 19.48 13.05 75.15
C ARG A 435 18.25 13.67 74.51
N LEU A 436 17.56 14.46 75.31
CA LEU A 436 16.36 15.22 74.93
C LEU A 436 16.58 16.69 75.26
N VAL A 437 16.31 17.58 74.31
CA VAL A 437 16.56 19.03 74.48
C VAL A 437 15.26 19.80 74.28
N ILE A 438 14.92 20.66 75.25
CA ILE A 438 13.81 21.61 75.14
C ILE A 438 14.40 23.01 74.96
N ALA A 439 14.01 23.69 73.89
CA ALA A 439 14.44 25.05 73.56
C ALA A 439 13.26 26.03 73.59
N GLN A 440 13.43 27.19 74.20
CA GLN A 440 12.53 28.33 74.09
C GLN A 440 12.90 29.14 72.84
N LEU A 441 11.89 29.46 72.04
CA LEU A 441 11.99 30.21 70.80
C LEU A 441 11.36 31.59 70.98
N ASN A 442 12.08 32.63 70.56
CA ASN A 442 11.56 33.97 70.33
C ASN A 442 11.82 34.36 68.88
N GLU A 443 10.77 34.70 68.13
CA GLU A 443 10.86 35.00 66.68
C GLU A 443 11.62 33.94 65.86
N GLY A 444 11.61 32.67 66.30
CA GLY A 444 12.29 31.55 65.65
C GLY A 444 13.74 31.31 66.08
N ALA A 445 14.35 32.21 66.87
CA ALA A 445 15.67 32.03 67.45
C ALA A 445 15.60 31.31 68.81
N GLU A 446 16.50 30.35 69.05
CA GLU A 446 16.60 29.63 70.32
C GLU A 446 17.30 30.51 71.37
N ILE A 447 16.54 30.98 72.36
CA ILE A 447 17.02 31.92 73.39
C ILE A 447 17.41 31.24 74.69
N GLN A 448 16.84 30.06 74.98
CA GLN A 448 17.18 29.28 76.17
C GLN A 448 16.97 27.79 75.87
N THR A 449 17.91 26.94 76.27
CA THR A 449 17.78 25.49 76.11
C THR A 449 18.02 24.76 77.42
N LYS A 450 17.32 23.65 77.62
CA LYS A 450 17.55 22.70 78.71
C LYS A 450 17.66 21.29 78.14
N ALA A 451 18.79 20.64 78.39
CA ALA A 451 19.06 19.28 77.95
C ALA A 451 18.88 18.29 79.10
N TYR A 452 18.32 17.12 78.79
CA TYR A 452 18.08 16.00 79.69
C TYR A 452 18.77 14.77 79.14
N ASP A 453 19.58 14.11 79.96
CA ASP A 453 20.30 12.89 79.61
C ASP A 453 19.38 11.66 79.78
N PHE A 454 19.16 10.93 78.69
CA PHE A 454 18.33 9.71 78.62
C PHE A 454 19.16 8.44 78.38
N SER A 455 20.49 8.54 78.37
CA SER A 455 21.41 7.45 78.03
C SER A 455 21.20 6.18 78.86
N THR A 456 20.89 6.34 80.16
CA THR A 456 20.77 5.24 81.13
C THR A 456 19.36 5.02 81.67
N SER A 457 18.59 6.08 81.94
CA SER A 457 17.21 6.03 82.46
C SER A 457 16.56 7.42 82.45
N ILE A 458 15.30 7.55 82.91
CA ILE A 458 14.66 8.86 83.08
C ILE A 458 15.47 9.67 84.10
N PRO A 459 16.02 10.85 83.74
CA PRO A 459 16.88 11.61 84.62
C PRO A 459 16.15 12.03 85.91
N LYS A 460 16.87 12.03 87.04
CA LYS A 460 16.29 12.26 88.38
C LYS A 460 15.52 13.57 88.51
N GLU A 461 15.90 14.59 87.73
CA GLU A 461 15.22 15.89 87.67
C GLU A 461 13.79 15.83 87.11
N LEU A 462 13.51 14.80 86.31
CA LEU A 462 12.22 14.58 85.65
C LEU A 462 11.35 13.53 86.35
N GLN A 463 11.87 12.81 87.34
CA GLN A 463 11.10 11.81 88.07
C GLN A 463 10.05 12.48 88.95
N ALA A 464 8.83 11.93 88.98
CA ALA A 464 7.75 12.45 89.81
C ALA A 464 8.14 12.39 91.30
N LYS A 465 7.92 13.50 92.03
CA LYS A 465 7.98 13.49 93.50
C LYS A 465 6.68 12.90 94.04
N THR A 466 6.77 12.02 95.01
CA THR A 466 5.72 11.07 95.45
C THR A 466 4.38 11.69 95.89
N ASP A 467 4.26 13.02 96.00
CA ASP A 467 3.02 13.72 96.40
C ASP A 467 2.52 14.78 95.38
N GLN A 468 3.02 14.81 94.13
CA GLN A 468 2.53 15.71 93.07
C GLN A 468 2.43 15.00 91.71
N ASP A 469 1.31 15.17 91.00
CA ASP A 469 1.04 14.67 89.63
C ASP A 469 1.98 15.24 88.53
N ASN A 470 3.05 15.96 88.90
CA ASN A 470 4.02 16.52 87.98
C ASN A 470 5.28 15.65 87.92
N GLY A 471 5.64 15.19 86.72
CA GLY A 471 6.83 14.37 86.48
C GLY A 471 6.66 13.42 85.30
N CYS A 472 7.70 12.63 85.06
CA CYS A 472 7.77 11.63 84.01
C CYS A 472 7.58 10.22 84.56
N ARG A 473 6.75 9.42 83.90
CA ARG A 473 6.52 8.00 84.20
C ARG A 473 6.63 7.15 82.96
N ARG A 474 7.12 5.92 83.13
CA ARG A 474 7.09 4.91 82.06
C ARG A 474 5.70 4.29 82.02
N VAL A 475 5.11 4.24 80.84
CA VAL A 475 3.81 3.61 80.58
C VAL A 475 4.07 2.47 79.61
N ASP A 476 3.88 1.24 80.09
CA ASP A 476 3.96 0.06 79.23
C ASP A 476 2.67 -0.03 78.41
N SER A 477 2.77 0.14 77.09
CA SER A 477 1.62 0.09 76.20
C SER A 477 1.44 -1.33 75.68
N ASN A 478 0.45 -2.05 76.21
CA ASN A 478 -0.02 -3.31 75.62
C ASN A 478 -0.96 -3.10 74.41
N GLN A 479 -1.17 -1.86 73.95
CA GLN A 479 -2.05 -1.58 72.82
C GLN A 479 -1.31 -1.64 71.47
N PRO A 480 -1.80 -2.42 70.48
CA PRO A 480 -1.31 -2.36 69.11
C PRO A 480 -1.63 -1.00 68.48
N ILE A 481 -0.68 -0.44 67.73
CA ILE A 481 -0.86 0.84 67.02
C ILE A 481 -1.93 0.65 65.93
N GLN A 482 -3.02 1.42 66.01
CA GLN A 482 -4.15 1.35 65.06
C GLN A 482 -3.91 2.17 63.78
N SER A 483 -2.66 2.50 63.45
CA SER A 483 -2.35 3.50 62.42
C SER A 483 -1.02 3.28 61.68
N ALA A 484 -0.66 2.03 61.38
CA ALA A 484 0.21 1.81 60.22
C ALA A 484 -0.69 1.82 58.98
N PRO A 485 -0.42 2.63 57.94
CA PRO A 485 -1.18 2.55 56.71
C PRO A 485 -1.03 1.13 56.15
N VAL A 486 -2.16 0.43 56.04
CA VAL A 486 -2.28 -0.89 55.44
C VAL A 486 -1.91 -0.75 53.96
N PHE A 487 -0.62 -0.82 53.67
CA PHE A 487 -0.10 -0.87 52.32
C PHE A 487 -0.11 -2.34 51.89
N TRP A 488 -1.14 -2.70 51.11
CA TRP A 488 -1.38 -3.96 50.38
C TRP A 488 -1.97 -5.15 51.17
N GLU A 489 -3.31 -5.26 51.18
CA GLU A 489 -3.98 -6.56 51.22
C GLU A 489 -3.92 -7.19 49.82
N LEU A 490 -2.87 -7.95 49.56
CA LEU A 490 -2.89 -8.95 48.50
C LEU A 490 -3.62 -10.19 49.05
N PRO A 491 -4.64 -10.74 48.36
CA PRO A 491 -5.31 -11.97 48.78
C PRO A 491 -4.37 -13.15 48.55
N LEU A 492 -3.50 -13.43 49.51
CA LEU A 492 -2.68 -14.63 49.54
C LEU A 492 -3.44 -15.74 50.28
N PRO A 493 -3.34 -17.01 49.82
CA PRO A 493 -4.02 -18.12 50.45
C PRO A 493 -3.50 -18.38 51.88
N ASP A 494 -4.42 -18.72 52.79
CA ASP A 494 -4.14 -19.04 54.20
C ASP A 494 -3.17 -20.22 54.33
N LEU A 495 -1.88 -19.91 54.39
CA LEU A 495 -0.84 -20.88 54.65
C LEU A 495 -0.49 -20.85 56.16
N PRO A 496 -0.57 -21.98 56.87
CA PRO A 496 -0.52 -22.06 58.34
C PRO A 496 0.82 -21.65 58.98
N TRP A 497 1.84 -21.31 58.18
CA TRP A 497 3.15 -20.86 58.68
C TRP A 497 3.28 -19.33 58.78
N PHE A 498 2.36 -18.54 58.21
CA PHE A 498 2.43 -17.07 58.23
C PHE A 498 2.09 -16.44 59.59
N SER A 499 1.24 -17.08 60.40
CA SER A 499 0.81 -16.59 61.71
C SER A 499 1.93 -16.46 62.74
N THR A 500 3.08 -17.10 62.51
CA THR A 500 4.24 -17.05 63.42
C THR A 500 5.11 -15.80 63.20
N LEU A 501 4.94 -15.07 62.09
CA LEU A 501 5.79 -13.93 61.72
C LEU A 501 5.25 -12.56 62.20
N GLN A 502 4.02 -12.50 62.72
CA GLN A 502 3.41 -11.28 63.26
C GLN A 502 3.33 -11.33 64.79
N GLN A 503 4.46 -11.17 65.48
CA GLN A 503 4.40 -10.69 66.87
C GLN A 503 4.39 -9.16 66.85
N PRO A 504 3.39 -8.49 67.46
CA PRO A 504 3.39 -7.04 67.55
C PRO A 504 4.60 -6.60 68.36
N ALA A 505 5.41 -5.70 67.79
CA ALA A 505 6.56 -5.14 68.47
C ALA A 505 6.10 -4.46 69.78
N LYS A 506 6.65 -4.92 70.92
CA LYS A 506 6.45 -4.26 72.21
C LYS A 506 7.22 -2.94 72.19
N TYR A 507 6.54 -1.83 72.45
CA TYR A 507 7.16 -0.51 72.57
C TYR A 507 6.90 0.08 73.95
N THR A 508 7.87 0.84 74.44
CA THR A 508 7.87 1.55 75.72
C THR A 508 7.51 3.01 75.48
N LYS A 509 6.70 3.62 76.35
CA LYS A 509 6.37 5.05 76.31
C LYS A 509 6.81 5.74 77.59
N VAL A 510 7.32 6.96 77.49
CA VAL A 510 7.57 7.85 78.63
C VAL A 510 6.64 9.05 78.50
N GLN A 511 5.79 9.25 79.48
CA GLN A 511 4.83 10.34 79.55
C GLN A 511 5.25 11.31 80.66
N CYS A 512 5.40 12.58 80.32
CA CYS A 512 5.83 13.65 81.20
C CYS A 512 4.77 14.74 81.28
N GLN A 513 4.40 15.11 82.50
CA GLN A 513 3.34 16.11 82.76
C GLN A 513 3.85 17.21 83.68
N GLY A 514 3.51 18.46 83.34
CA GLY A 514 3.68 19.62 84.20
C GLY A 514 5.14 20.04 84.45
N ILE A 515 6.06 19.73 83.53
CA ILE A 515 7.50 19.98 83.69
C ILE A 515 7.78 21.49 83.60
N PRO A 516 8.31 22.13 84.66
CA PRO A 516 8.54 23.57 84.67
C PRO A 516 9.74 23.96 83.83
N PHE A 517 9.54 24.97 82.97
CA PHE A 517 10.55 25.65 82.17
C PHE A 517 10.46 27.15 82.49
N VAL A 518 11.53 27.72 83.05
CA VAL A 518 11.51 29.10 83.58
C VAL A 518 11.63 30.08 82.41
N SER A 519 10.57 30.83 82.10
CA SER A 519 10.67 32.00 81.22
C SER A 519 10.99 33.23 82.08
N SER A 520 12.11 33.89 81.83
CA SER A 520 12.59 35.03 82.64
C SER A 520 12.03 36.39 82.19
N GLN A 521 11.25 36.43 81.09
CA GLN A 521 10.73 37.67 80.51
C GLN A 521 9.27 37.49 80.04
N ALA A 522 8.49 38.56 80.10
CA ALA A 522 7.19 38.67 79.44
C ALA A 522 7.36 38.67 77.91
N GLY A 523 6.43 38.01 77.20
CA GLY A 523 6.51 37.87 75.74
C GLY A 523 5.68 36.70 75.20
N ALA A 524 5.72 36.53 73.88
CA ALA A 524 5.07 35.42 73.17
C ALA A 524 6.14 34.43 72.71
N PHE A 525 6.18 33.25 73.32
CA PHE A 525 7.23 32.26 73.09
C PHE A 525 6.68 30.96 72.52
N LYS A 526 7.48 30.24 71.75
CA LYS A 526 7.22 28.82 71.41
C LYS A 526 8.27 27.94 72.07
N TYR A 527 7.97 26.66 72.27
CA TYR A 527 8.94 25.70 72.78
C TYR A 527 9.17 24.63 71.73
N LYS A 528 10.41 24.18 71.57
CA LYS A 528 10.81 23.12 70.65
C LYS A 528 11.44 21.97 71.41
N LEU A 529 10.93 20.76 71.21
CA LEU A 529 11.44 19.51 71.76
C LEU A 529 12.27 18.81 70.68
N LYS A 530 13.51 18.42 70.99
CA LYS A 530 14.43 17.72 70.09
C LYS A 530 14.88 16.40 70.72
N LEU A 531 14.81 15.32 69.96
CA LEU A 531 15.26 13.98 70.37
C LEU A 531 16.56 13.61 69.66
N PHE A 532 17.56 13.08 70.38
CA PHE A 532 18.84 12.64 69.80
C PHE A 532 19.08 11.15 70.06
N ASP A 533 19.50 10.40 69.03
CA ASP A 533 19.82 8.96 69.11
C ASP A 533 21.20 8.74 69.72
N LYS A 534 21.39 7.61 70.38
CA LYS A 534 22.72 7.06 70.74
C LYS A 534 23.60 6.85 69.51
N THR A 535 23.03 6.59 68.34
CA THR A 535 23.81 6.37 67.11
C THR A 535 24.35 7.67 66.50
N ASN A 536 23.68 8.81 66.70
CA ASN A 536 24.06 10.10 66.13
C ASN A 536 23.63 11.27 67.04
N ALA A 537 24.52 11.68 67.94
CA ALA A 537 24.24 12.71 68.95
C ALA A 537 24.21 14.17 68.41
N HIS A 538 24.51 14.38 67.13
CA HIS A 538 24.70 15.72 66.55
C HIS A 538 23.47 16.25 65.81
N VAL A 539 22.61 15.36 65.31
CA VAL A 539 21.41 15.72 64.55
C VAL A 539 20.18 15.18 65.28
N PRO A 540 19.15 16.00 65.53
CA PRO A 540 17.92 15.49 66.14
C PRO A 540 17.22 14.52 65.18
N ILE A 541 16.77 13.38 65.69
CA ILE A 541 15.99 12.39 64.92
C ILE A 541 14.60 12.94 64.61
N VAL A 542 14.01 13.60 65.60
CA VAL A 542 12.66 14.18 65.56
C VAL A 542 12.68 15.49 66.34
N GLU A 543 12.00 16.51 65.81
CA GLU A 543 11.74 17.76 66.52
C GLU A 543 10.27 18.19 66.38
N GLU A 544 9.68 18.70 67.46
CA GLU A 544 8.31 19.21 67.47
C GLU A 544 8.24 20.55 68.22
N THR A 545 7.36 21.44 67.78
CA THR A 545 7.24 22.79 68.33
C THR A 545 5.83 23.05 68.84
N THR A 546 5.70 23.60 70.04
CA THR A 546 4.41 23.94 70.64
C THR A 546 3.75 25.12 69.93
N GLU A 547 2.46 25.31 70.20
CA GLU A 547 1.78 26.58 69.99
C GLU A 547 2.41 27.72 70.81
N THR A 548 2.09 28.97 70.45
CA THR A 548 2.59 30.17 71.12
C THR A 548 2.01 30.30 72.53
N VAL A 549 2.90 30.41 73.52
CA VAL A 549 2.60 30.65 74.94
C VAL A 549 2.86 32.12 75.26
N THR A 550 1.86 32.80 75.82
CA THR A 550 1.97 34.23 76.19
C THR A 550 2.28 34.38 77.68
N VAL A 551 3.40 35.00 78.03
CA VAL A 551 3.75 35.38 79.39
C VAL A 551 3.45 36.88 79.54
N LYS A 552 2.44 37.23 80.34
CA LYS A 552 2.05 38.63 80.57
C LYS A 552 2.91 39.23 81.69
N SER A 553 3.44 40.43 81.46
CA SER A 553 4.13 41.19 82.51
C SER A 553 3.14 41.63 83.57
N THR A 554 3.56 41.59 84.83
CA THR A 554 2.71 41.89 86.00
C THR A 554 2.55 43.40 86.23
N GLY A 555 2.79 44.24 85.22
CA GLY A 555 2.64 45.69 85.29
C GLY A 555 2.19 46.32 83.97
N SER A 556 1.24 47.25 84.09
CA SER A 556 0.76 48.21 83.07
C SER A 556 -0.29 47.74 82.06
N SER A 557 -1.51 48.23 82.31
CA SER A 557 -2.65 48.35 81.40
C SER A 557 -2.35 49.34 80.28
N GLN A 558 -2.50 48.93 79.00
CA GLN A 558 -3.19 49.64 77.90
C GLN A 558 -2.91 49.02 76.51
N SER A 559 -3.99 48.97 75.70
CA SER A 559 -4.13 48.76 74.24
C SER A 559 -3.12 49.56 73.37
N PRO A 560 -2.95 49.40 72.02
CA PRO A 560 -3.80 48.75 70.98
C PRO A 560 -3.01 47.92 69.91
N GLU A 561 -3.61 47.01 69.14
CA GLU A 561 -4.17 47.14 67.76
C GLU A 561 -3.16 47.36 66.60
N GLN A 562 -3.22 46.42 65.62
CA GLN A 562 -2.80 46.48 64.21
C GLN A 562 -1.30 46.38 63.80
N ALA A 563 -0.94 45.24 63.19
CA ALA A 563 0.10 45.13 62.17
C ALA A 563 -0.40 44.25 61.01
N ALA A 564 -0.32 44.79 59.80
CA ALA A 564 -0.92 44.26 58.59
C ALA A 564 -0.03 43.24 57.84
N VAL A 565 -0.67 42.12 57.52
CA VAL A 565 -0.57 41.23 56.35
C VAL A 565 0.49 41.55 55.28
N PHE A 566 1.40 40.59 55.07
CA PHE A 566 2.23 40.43 53.87
C PHE A 566 1.64 39.28 53.02
N ILE A 567 1.28 39.55 51.76
CA ILE A 567 0.79 38.54 50.79
C ILE A 567 1.97 38.12 49.90
N PRO A 568 2.24 36.81 49.67
CA PRO A 568 3.18 36.37 48.64
C PRO A 568 2.52 36.37 47.25
N ARG A 569 3.32 36.80 46.26
CA ARG A 569 2.98 36.89 44.82
C ARG A 569 2.58 35.53 44.23
N SER A 570 1.53 35.59 43.42
CA SER A 570 0.96 34.56 42.54
C SER A 570 1.99 33.89 41.63
N SER A 571 1.81 32.58 41.48
CA SER A 571 2.46 31.66 40.53
C SER A 571 2.23 32.04 39.06
N GLU A 572 3.31 32.07 38.28
CA GLU A 572 3.27 32.00 36.81
C GLU A 572 2.87 30.58 36.38
N GLN A 573 1.74 30.47 35.69
CA GLN A 573 1.25 29.23 35.11
C GLN A 573 1.63 29.23 33.62
N GLY A 574 2.48 28.30 33.22
CA GLY A 574 3.09 28.25 31.89
C GLY A 574 2.07 28.13 30.76
N ARG A 575 2.29 28.87 29.66
CA ARG A 575 1.47 28.84 28.44
C ARG A 575 1.72 27.56 27.63
N LYS A 576 0.62 26.92 27.23
CA LYS A 576 0.62 25.76 26.33
C LYS A 576 1.24 26.12 24.97
N PRO A 577 2.08 25.25 24.36
CA PRO A 577 2.67 25.50 23.05
C PRO A 577 1.62 25.48 21.93
N GLU A 578 1.80 26.34 20.93
CA GLU A 578 0.90 26.52 19.78
C GLU A 578 1.67 26.56 18.46
N ILE A 579 1.19 25.84 17.44
CA ILE A 579 1.77 25.87 16.09
C ILE A 579 1.09 27.01 15.32
N ILE A 580 1.83 28.09 15.07
CA ILE A 580 1.32 29.29 14.38
C ILE A 580 1.18 29.04 12.87
N SER A 581 2.15 28.35 12.28
CA SER A 581 2.14 28.04 10.85
C SER A 581 2.85 26.74 10.55
N PHE A 582 2.30 25.95 9.63
CA PHE A 582 2.93 24.78 9.05
C PHE A 582 2.55 24.69 7.57
N THR A 583 3.51 24.91 6.66
CA THR A 583 3.23 25.08 5.23
C THR A 583 4.14 24.22 4.35
N LEU A 584 3.60 23.73 3.23
CA LEU A 584 4.31 23.00 2.17
C LEU A 584 4.32 23.85 0.89
N ASN A 585 5.50 24.23 0.40
CA ASN A 585 5.66 25.13 -0.76
C ASN A 585 4.83 26.43 -0.64
N GLY A 586 4.70 26.96 0.58
CA GLY A 586 3.90 28.15 0.88
C GLY A 586 2.39 27.92 1.02
N GLN A 587 1.88 26.70 0.81
CA GLN A 587 0.48 26.34 1.07
C GLN A 587 0.32 25.79 2.49
N ASP A 588 -0.77 26.15 3.16
CA ASP A 588 -1.09 25.65 4.50
C ASP A 588 -1.26 24.12 4.50
N ALA A 589 -0.42 23.43 5.28
CA ALA A 589 -0.42 21.98 5.39
C ALA A 589 -1.67 21.41 6.07
N THR A 590 -2.45 22.27 6.75
CA THR A 590 -3.71 21.87 7.40
C THR A 590 -4.93 22.01 6.48
N SER A 591 -4.78 22.65 5.32
CA SER A 591 -5.89 22.85 4.38
C SER A 591 -6.34 21.54 3.71
N GLN A 592 -5.45 20.56 3.58
CA GLN A 592 -5.72 19.24 2.99
C GLN A 592 -4.93 18.16 3.72
N LEU A 593 -5.54 16.98 3.93
CA LEU A 593 -4.88 15.82 4.54
C LEU A 593 -3.75 15.26 3.67
N THR A 594 -3.82 15.45 2.36
CA THR A 594 -2.85 14.93 1.39
C THR A 594 -2.55 15.97 0.31
N HIS A 595 -1.26 16.32 0.14
CA HIS A 595 -0.80 17.22 -0.92
C HIS A 595 -0.16 16.42 -2.05
N THR A 596 -0.62 16.65 -3.28
CA THR A 596 -0.11 15.97 -4.48
C THR A 596 0.83 16.88 -5.28
N PHE A 597 2.03 16.38 -5.61
CA PHE A 597 3.00 17.06 -6.47
C PHE A 597 3.25 16.24 -7.74
N THR A 598 3.25 16.91 -8.89
CA THR A 598 3.53 16.29 -10.20
C THR A 598 4.98 16.53 -10.60
N VAL A 599 5.73 15.48 -10.93
CA VAL A 599 7.13 15.56 -11.38
C VAL A 599 7.37 14.80 -12.68
N GLY A 600 8.42 15.14 -13.41
CA GLY A 600 8.87 14.40 -14.58
C GLY A 600 9.35 12.99 -14.22
N SER A 601 9.33 12.08 -15.20
CA SER A 601 9.87 10.72 -15.02
C SER A 601 11.34 10.81 -14.59
N ASN A 602 11.66 10.25 -13.41
CA ASN A 602 12.99 10.26 -12.75
C ASN A 602 13.40 11.56 -12.03
N GLU A 603 12.50 12.51 -11.80
CA GLU A 603 12.78 13.71 -10.99
C GLU A 603 12.20 13.57 -9.56
N ALA A 604 12.93 14.03 -8.55
CA ALA A 604 12.42 14.13 -7.18
C ALA A 604 11.68 15.46 -6.98
N ALA A 605 10.54 15.43 -6.30
CA ALA A 605 9.84 16.65 -5.90
C ALA A 605 10.59 17.29 -4.73
N ASN A 606 11.06 18.54 -4.89
CA ASN A 606 11.65 19.31 -3.80
C ASN A 606 10.54 20.07 -3.06
N VAL A 607 10.11 19.54 -1.92
CA VAL A 607 9.06 20.17 -1.10
C VAL A 607 9.68 21.02 0.00
N VAL A 608 9.43 22.32 -0.01
CA VAL A 608 9.86 23.26 1.03
C VAL A 608 8.86 23.23 2.19
N VAL A 609 9.29 22.74 3.34
CA VAL A 609 8.50 22.62 4.56
C VAL A 609 8.88 23.76 5.49
N SER A 610 7.94 24.65 5.82
CA SER A 610 8.18 25.79 6.72
C SER A 610 7.27 25.72 7.93
N TRP A 611 7.79 26.09 9.10
CA TRP A 611 7.03 26.08 10.35
C TRP A 611 7.34 27.27 11.25
N ALA A 612 6.40 27.60 12.12
CA ALA A 612 6.56 28.54 13.23
C ALA A 612 5.72 28.06 14.42
N VAL A 613 6.33 27.99 15.60
CA VAL A 613 5.72 27.51 16.84
C VAL A 613 5.96 28.53 17.95
N GLN A 614 4.90 28.88 18.67
CA GLN A 614 4.93 29.75 19.84
C GLN A 614 4.98 28.93 21.13
N GLY A 615 5.86 29.30 22.05
CA GLY A 615 5.96 28.69 23.37
C GLY A 615 6.98 29.40 24.25
N GLU A 616 7.06 28.98 25.51
CA GLU A 616 7.96 29.56 26.52
C GLU A 616 9.42 29.11 26.36
N GLU A 617 10.34 29.70 27.12
CA GLU A 617 11.74 29.32 27.12
C GLU A 617 11.92 27.84 27.49
N GLY A 618 12.59 27.09 26.59
CA GLY A 618 12.74 25.64 26.71
C GLY A 618 11.74 24.82 25.89
N LEU A 619 11.04 25.44 24.94
CA LEU A 619 10.25 24.75 23.91
C LEU A 619 11.13 23.82 23.06
N GLN A 620 10.77 22.54 23.01
CA GLN A 620 11.40 21.55 22.14
C GLN A 620 10.49 21.29 20.93
N VAL A 621 10.99 21.50 19.72
CA VAL A 621 10.26 21.27 18.47
C VAL A 621 10.95 20.15 17.69
N GLU A 622 10.18 19.18 17.20
CA GLU A 622 10.66 18.03 16.44
C GLU A 622 9.87 17.91 15.13
N LEU A 623 10.54 17.61 14.02
CA LEU A 623 9.93 17.45 12.71
C LEU A 623 10.35 16.10 12.11
N LEU A 624 9.45 15.13 12.12
CA LEU A 624 9.69 13.81 11.52
C LEU A 624 9.47 13.85 10.00
N PRO A 625 10.30 13.15 9.20
CA PRO A 625 11.30 12.15 9.59
C PRO A 625 12.72 12.69 9.88
N PHE A 626 12.90 14.00 10.02
CA PHE A 626 14.22 14.56 10.36
C PHE A 626 14.59 14.20 11.81
N THR A 627 15.85 13.86 12.04
CA THR A 627 16.34 13.49 13.37
C THR A 627 16.77 14.72 14.16
N GLY A 628 16.32 14.81 15.41
CA GLY A 628 16.70 15.87 16.35
C GLY A 628 15.68 17.01 16.47
N SER A 629 15.98 17.96 17.36
CA SER A 629 15.13 19.12 17.61
C SER A 629 15.45 20.25 16.63
N VAL A 630 14.41 20.84 16.05
CA VAL A 630 14.49 21.99 15.16
C VAL A 630 14.23 23.29 15.92
N LYS A 631 14.59 24.44 15.33
CA LYS A 631 14.27 25.76 15.90
C LYS A 631 12.74 25.97 15.93
N SER A 632 12.27 26.86 16.81
CA SER A 632 10.84 27.21 16.90
C SER A 632 10.26 27.78 15.61
N GLN A 633 11.10 28.38 14.76
CA GLN A 633 10.75 28.81 13.41
C GLN A 633 11.85 28.40 12.43
N GLY A 634 11.47 27.89 11.26
CA GLY A 634 12.43 27.44 10.25
C GLY A 634 11.80 26.95 8.95
N SER A 635 12.65 26.59 8.00
CA SER A 635 12.26 25.96 6.74
C SER A 635 13.30 24.95 6.30
N ILE A 636 12.87 23.83 5.71
CA ILE A 636 13.74 22.77 5.18
C ILE A 636 13.21 22.25 3.84
N THR A 637 14.11 21.92 2.92
CA THR A 637 13.74 21.28 1.65
C THR A 637 13.80 19.77 1.79
N TYR A 638 12.71 19.09 1.49
CA TYR A 638 12.55 17.64 1.59
C TYR A 638 12.36 17.02 0.20
N PRO A 639 13.37 16.29 -0.34
CA PRO A 639 13.27 15.63 -1.64
C PRO A 639 12.44 14.34 -1.53
N ILE A 640 11.42 14.20 -2.37
CA ILE A 640 10.52 13.04 -2.39
C ILE A 640 10.54 12.40 -3.77
N ALA A 641 10.90 11.11 -3.83
CA ALA A 641 10.84 10.33 -5.06
C ALA A 641 9.39 9.94 -5.42
N PRO A 642 9.03 9.90 -6.71
CA PRO A 642 7.69 9.51 -7.16
C PRO A 642 7.31 8.09 -6.69
N GLY A 643 6.01 7.88 -6.49
CA GLY A 643 5.45 6.56 -6.17
C GLY A 643 5.38 6.18 -4.68
N ASN A 644 5.83 7.06 -3.77
CA ASN A 644 5.67 6.86 -2.32
C ASN A 644 4.83 7.96 -1.69
N VAL A 645 3.91 7.60 -0.80
CA VAL A 645 3.28 8.53 0.14
C VAL A 645 4.21 8.70 1.35
N LYS A 646 4.48 9.94 1.76
CA LYS A 646 5.31 10.27 2.93
C LYS A 646 4.55 11.18 3.88
N THR A 647 4.55 10.83 5.17
CA THR A 647 3.94 11.64 6.22
C THR A 647 5.00 12.51 6.88
N LEU A 648 4.77 13.82 6.96
CA LEU A 648 5.55 14.74 7.79
C LEU A 648 4.79 15.00 9.09
N THR A 649 5.50 15.05 10.21
CA THR A 649 4.88 15.30 11.53
C THR A 649 5.68 16.31 12.33
N LEU A 650 5.07 17.44 12.67
CA LEU A 650 5.64 18.50 13.51
C LEU A 650 5.07 18.35 14.93
N THR A 651 5.95 18.23 15.93
CA THR A 651 5.57 18.14 17.35
C THR A 651 6.31 19.20 18.14
N ALA A 652 5.60 19.92 19.01
CA ALA A 652 6.19 20.88 19.94
C ALA A 652 5.82 20.52 21.38
N ARG A 653 6.81 20.50 22.28
CA ARG A 653 6.67 20.12 23.69
C ARG A 653 7.28 21.17 24.62
N ASN A 654 6.56 21.55 25.67
CA ASN A 654 7.08 22.45 26.72
C ASN A 654 7.72 21.67 27.90
N ARG A 655 8.35 22.39 28.83
CA ARG A 655 8.99 21.79 30.03
C ARG A 655 8.01 21.11 30.98
N ALA A 656 6.74 21.53 30.97
CA ALA A 656 5.67 20.89 31.74
C ALA A 656 5.21 19.56 31.14
N GLY A 657 5.72 19.18 29.95
CA GLY A 657 5.38 17.95 29.25
C GLY A 657 4.13 18.04 28.35
N GLU A 658 3.52 19.22 28.24
CA GLU A 658 2.42 19.45 27.31
C GLU A 658 2.93 19.51 25.88
N GLN A 659 2.20 18.90 24.96
CA GLN A 659 2.60 18.82 23.55
C GLN A 659 1.46 19.10 22.58
N VAL A 660 1.81 19.63 21.40
CA VAL A 660 0.94 19.82 20.23
C VAL A 660 1.58 19.15 19.02
N THR A 661 0.80 18.45 18.22
CA THR A 661 1.28 17.69 17.04
C THR A 661 0.39 17.96 15.82
N GLN A 662 1.02 18.13 14.67
CA GLN A 662 0.36 18.21 13.35
C GLN A 662 1.05 17.29 12.35
N SER A 663 0.27 16.60 11.52
CA SER A 663 0.77 15.67 10.50
C SER A 663 0.12 15.94 9.13
N VAL A 664 0.87 15.75 8.05
CA VAL A 664 0.40 15.91 6.67
C VAL A 664 1.01 14.84 5.76
N ASP A 665 0.21 14.28 4.85
CA ASP A 665 0.68 13.32 3.85
C ASP A 665 1.05 14.02 2.54
N ILE A 666 2.15 13.58 1.92
CA ILE A 666 2.63 14.08 0.64
C ILE A 666 2.69 12.92 -0.34
N GLN A 667 2.06 13.09 -1.50
CA GLN A 667 2.08 12.14 -2.61
C GLN A 667 2.73 12.77 -3.84
N VAL A 668 3.68 12.08 -4.45
CA VAL A 668 4.32 12.53 -5.70
C VAL A 668 3.90 11.61 -6.83
N VAL A 669 3.25 12.17 -7.85
CA VAL A 669 2.77 11.47 -9.05
C VAL A 669 3.62 11.84 -10.26
N VAL A 670 3.89 10.85 -11.12
CA VAL A 670 4.59 11.10 -12.38
C VAL A 670 3.59 11.71 -13.35
N ALA A 671 3.92 12.87 -13.93
CA ALA A 671 3.08 13.46 -14.96
C ALA A 671 3.10 12.55 -16.20
N ASP A 672 1.94 11.97 -16.55
CA ASP A 672 1.80 11.25 -17.81
C ASP A 672 2.07 12.23 -18.95
N ARG A 673 3.04 11.88 -19.78
CA ARG A 673 3.40 12.66 -20.96
C ARG A 673 2.18 12.65 -21.89
N SER A 674 1.40 13.74 -21.88
CA SER A 674 0.37 13.95 -22.90
C SER A 674 1.03 13.79 -24.26
N LEU A 675 0.55 12.85 -25.07
CA LEU A 675 0.98 12.71 -26.46
C LEU A 675 0.92 14.09 -27.13
N PRO A 676 1.92 14.48 -27.94
CA PRO A 676 1.91 15.77 -28.59
C PRO A 676 0.63 15.90 -29.42
N THR A 677 -0.25 16.81 -29.00
CA THR A 677 -1.33 17.29 -29.83
C THR A 677 -0.69 17.87 -31.08
N ARG A 678 -0.85 17.17 -32.21
CA ARG A 678 -0.43 17.64 -33.53
C ARG A 678 -1.06 19.02 -33.73
N SER A 679 -0.24 20.07 -33.81
CA SER A 679 -0.71 21.41 -34.18
C SER A 679 -1.48 21.31 -35.50
N PRO A 680 -2.63 21.98 -35.63
CA PRO A 680 -3.37 21.99 -36.89
C PRO A 680 -2.50 22.62 -37.97
N ILE A 681 -2.30 21.89 -39.06
CA ILE A 681 -1.66 22.38 -40.28
C ILE A 681 -2.50 23.55 -40.77
N SER A 682 -1.95 24.75 -40.71
CA SER A 682 -2.55 25.96 -41.24
C SER A 682 -2.70 25.83 -42.76
N ARG A 683 -3.95 25.92 -43.23
CA ARG A 683 -4.31 26.03 -44.65
C ARG A 683 -3.60 27.24 -45.27
N PRO A 684 -2.93 27.12 -46.43
CA PRO A 684 -2.41 28.28 -47.13
C PRO A 684 -3.58 29.09 -47.73
N VAL A 685 -3.65 30.36 -47.34
CA VAL A 685 -4.52 31.38 -47.95
C VAL A 685 -3.86 31.83 -49.27
N PRO A 686 -4.59 31.93 -50.39
CA PRO A 686 -4.04 32.42 -51.64
C PRO A 686 -3.83 33.94 -51.59
N GLN A 687 -2.62 34.40 -51.90
CA GLN A 687 -2.31 35.82 -52.04
C GLN A 687 -1.86 36.13 -53.49
N PRO A 688 -2.29 37.26 -54.08
CA PRO A 688 -2.29 37.45 -55.53
C PRO A 688 -0.97 38.01 -56.09
N THR A 689 -0.68 37.63 -57.33
CA THR A 689 0.24 38.27 -58.30
C THR A 689 -0.27 39.70 -58.58
N PRO A 690 0.55 40.78 -58.80
CA PRO A 690 1.58 40.84 -59.87
C PRO A 690 2.79 41.80 -59.71
N GLY A 691 3.80 41.68 -60.60
CA GLY A 691 4.73 42.77 -60.92
C GLY A 691 6.11 42.39 -61.49
N THR A 692 6.22 42.30 -62.82
CA THR A 692 7.45 42.27 -63.67
C THR A 692 8.06 43.69 -63.76
N PRO A 693 9.39 43.95 -63.83
CA PRO A 693 10.23 43.66 -65.01
C PRO A 693 11.72 43.28 -64.83
N SER A 694 12.24 42.72 -65.93
CA SER A 694 13.62 42.35 -66.34
C SER A 694 14.51 43.58 -66.66
N PRO A 695 15.75 43.50 -67.22
CA PRO A 695 16.76 42.42 -67.32
C PRO A 695 18.22 42.88 -66.98
N GLU A 696 19.14 42.03 -66.48
CA GLU A 696 20.59 42.28 -66.73
C GLU A 696 21.53 41.07 -66.53
N VAL A 697 22.07 40.60 -67.67
CA VAL A 697 23.44 40.15 -68.01
C VAL A 697 24.23 39.18 -67.08
N ALA A 698 24.75 38.12 -67.73
CA ALA A 698 25.62 37.03 -67.27
C ALA A 698 27.03 37.47 -66.81
N PRO A 699 27.81 36.64 -66.06
CA PRO A 699 28.61 35.58 -66.72
C PRO A 699 28.88 34.28 -65.90
N GLU A 700 29.18 33.23 -66.69
CA GLU A 700 30.07 32.05 -66.55
C GLU A 700 30.12 31.09 -65.33
N PRO A 701 30.40 29.79 -65.59
CA PRO A 701 30.35 28.69 -64.61
C PRO A 701 31.72 28.39 -63.98
N PRO A 702 31.76 27.91 -62.73
CA PRO A 702 32.88 27.10 -62.23
C PRO A 702 32.58 25.60 -62.25
N GLU A 703 33.65 24.86 -62.50
CA GLU A 703 33.84 23.41 -62.69
C GLU A 703 33.31 22.48 -61.58
N PRO A 704 33.15 21.17 -61.88
CA PRO A 704 32.66 20.17 -60.94
C PRO A 704 33.71 19.89 -59.84
N THR A 705 33.28 19.97 -58.58
CA THR A 705 34.08 19.51 -57.44
C THR A 705 33.76 18.05 -57.14
N ASP A 706 34.84 17.29 -56.99
CA ASP A 706 34.90 15.86 -56.82
C ASP A 706 34.08 15.28 -55.65
N SER A 707 33.57 14.09 -55.95
CA SER A 707 32.90 13.14 -55.07
C SER A 707 33.82 12.63 -53.95
N PRO A 708 33.39 12.61 -52.67
CA PRO A 708 34.12 11.89 -51.64
C PRO A 708 33.78 10.38 -51.65
N THR A 709 34.82 9.60 -51.89
CA THR A 709 34.96 8.16 -51.68
C THR A 709 34.52 7.72 -50.27
N PRO A 710 33.69 6.67 -50.12
CA PRO A 710 33.39 6.08 -48.83
C PRO A 710 34.52 5.14 -48.32
N GLU A 711 34.76 5.26 -47.02
CA GLU A 711 35.73 4.55 -46.18
C GLU A 711 35.39 3.05 -46.01
N PRO A 712 36.39 2.14 -45.90
CA PRO A 712 36.15 0.70 -45.91
C PRO A 712 35.59 0.16 -44.58
N THR A 713 34.58 -0.69 -44.71
CA THR A 713 33.93 -1.47 -43.66
C THR A 713 34.88 -2.50 -43.03
N GLU A 714 34.93 -2.52 -41.70
CA GLU A 714 35.68 -3.52 -40.93
C GLU A 714 35.04 -4.92 -41.00
N THR A 715 35.89 -5.91 -41.30
CA THR A 715 35.59 -7.35 -41.35
C THR A 715 35.41 -7.94 -39.94
N PRO A 716 34.34 -8.69 -39.64
CA PRO A 716 34.22 -9.39 -38.37
C PRO A 716 35.07 -10.66 -38.31
N THR A 717 35.81 -10.76 -37.20
CA THR A 717 36.61 -11.91 -36.74
C THR A 717 35.75 -13.15 -36.48
N PRO A 718 36.18 -14.37 -36.88
CA PRO A 718 35.44 -15.60 -36.60
C PRO A 718 35.55 -16.06 -35.15
N GLU A 719 34.41 -16.48 -34.61
CA GLU A 719 34.18 -17.01 -33.27
C GLU A 719 34.73 -18.46 -33.12
N PRO A 720 35.40 -18.82 -32.01
CA PRO A 720 36.01 -20.14 -31.85
C PRO A 720 34.99 -21.25 -31.48
N LEU A 721 35.22 -22.41 -32.08
CA LEU A 721 34.48 -23.67 -31.96
C LEU A 721 34.44 -24.22 -30.51
N PRO A 722 33.30 -24.75 -30.02
CA PRO A 722 33.23 -25.33 -28.68
C PRO A 722 33.96 -26.68 -28.57
N THR A 723 34.73 -26.82 -27.49
CA THR A 723 35.47 -28.02 -27.09
C THR A 723 34.53 -29.11 -26.57
N GLU A 724 34.65 -30.33 -27.11
CA GLU A 724 33.95 -31.52 -26.63
C GLU A 724 34.42 -31.94 -25.23
N THR A 725 33.47 -32.24 -24.35
CA THR A 725 33.70 -32.85 -23.03
C THR A 725 33.44 -34.36 -23.11
N PRO A 726 34.32 -35.23 -22.61
CA PRO A 726 34.18 -36.68 -22.78
C PRO A 726 33.10 -37.28 -21.88
N SER A 727 32.36 -38.22 -22.48
CA SER A 727 31.38 -39.09 -21.83
C SER A 727 32.05 -40.13 -20.94
N PRO A 728 31.50 -40.45 -19.75
CA PRO A 728 31.91 -41.63 -18.99
C PRO A 728 31.10 -42.86 -19.44
N GLN A 729 31.77 -44.00 -19.54
CA GLN A 729 31.18 -45.32 -19.74
C GLN A 729 32.12 -46.35 -19.10
N PRO A 730 31.65 -47.51 -18.63
CA PRO A 730 30.47 -47.84 -17.84
C PRO A 730 30.73 -47.89 -16.32
#